data_AF-A0A3C1Q974-F1
#
_entry.id   AF-A0A3C1Q974-F1
#
_cell.length_a   1.000
_cell.length_b   1.000
_cell.length_c   1.000
_cell.angle_alpha   90.00
_cell.angle_beta   90.00
_cell.angle_gamma   90.00
#
_symmetry.space_group_name_H-M   'P 1'
#
loop_
_entity.id
_entity.type
_entity.pdbx_description
1 polymer ?
#
loop_
_entity_poly.entity_id
_entity_poly.type
_entity_poly.pdbx_seq_one_letter_code
_entity_poly.pdbx_strand_id
1 'polypeptide(L)'
;FAEADLELGWNRVTYPLPEEMSNLKPDGKYKLYFAWAHVDEGGKKLPLKEKFYIDGIGLAEVTLSRDDLVKQIPEEIRQEVAALLELDDDALVEAVARKTFSYLWNEANPANGLIRDRSTKDSPCSVAAVGFGLSAIPVGIERGWITRDEGYERTLTTLKTFANGGVEGKNGFYYHFVDMSEGCRFGDCEISSIDTALFLAGALTAGQYFAGTEVEALANKVYEAADWQWMMNEGDTLSMGWKPEIGFLSARWNSFNEGLLAYVLAIGSPTYPIPASAWDCIFRPVNENYISLPQETLFVYQYPAAWVDFRNKEDSYANYFSNAATATRMNRLFAVLRRFNYSTYDMDIWGLSACDGPAGYKAYGASEGNHDGTVAPYASIASMPFTPGLSVAAIRAMLQREGGLIWGDYGFVSGFNVDQNWYSGQHVGIDQGIIVLMLENYRSELIWQHFMAHPAIAGAVDRIGFVASDAEYAVTPAYLGEWEKMRLAPAEKEAVASRATRLVTIDGDLSDWTGLEGYLVDEDMNVPAGGIEKVDKARQVLNSTFYVQYDDEYLYIAANVEDEYVVINIKPEDQAGYYRTDSVEFYMDTSRAGSDAGLMKLAVLPFDTEGNVQAVRHEDANPGPIARTNPEIRVASARTERGYAIEVAIPLADLGIKAEPGVTLGFCHVVHNSNDRDAKIGQYARTNIIAWNNLTEVWGSPDLWGMLIFE
;
A
#
# COMPACT_ATOMS: atom_id res chain seq x y z
N PHE A 1 42.42 8.09 -13.58
CA PHE A 1 41.57 6.88 -13.67
C PHE A 1 40.59 6.94 -12.52
N ALA A 2 39.46 6.22 -12.58
CA ALA A 2 38.70 5.98 -11.35
C ALA A 2 39.42 4.86 -10.58
N GLU A 3 39.77 5.14 -9.33
CA GLU A 3 40.31 4.19 -8.38
C GLU A 3 39.26 4.05 -7.27
N ALA A 4 38.91 2.82 -6.92
CA ALA A 4 37.90 2.51 -5.93
C ALA A 4 38.31 1.25 -5.19
N ASP A 5 38.30 1.30 -3.87
CA ASP A 5 38.42 0.12 -3.03
C ASP A 5 37.12 -0.69 -3.17
N LEU A 6 37.25 -1.96 -3.56
CA LEU A 6 36.09 -2.80 -3.87
C LEU A 6 35.67 -3.62 -2.65
N GLU A 7 34.41 -3.48 -2.25
CA GLU A 7 33.78 -4.30 -1.23
C GLU A 7 33.00 -5.47 -1.84
N LEU A 8 32.62 -6.45 -1.01
CA LEU A 8 31.92 -7.64 -1.46
C LEU A 8 30.43 -7.32 -1.73
N GLY A 9 30.11 -7.02 -2.99
CA GLY A 9 28.74 -6.70 -3.42
C GLY A 9 28.70 -5.70 -4.58
N TRP A 10 27.64 -4.89 -4.62
CA TRP A 10 27.51 -3.80 -5.59
C TRP A 10 28.37 -2.61 -5.20
N ASN A 11 29.19 -2.13 -6.14
CA ASN A 11 30.15 -1.06 -5.92
C ASN A 11 29.84 0.15 -6.81
N ARG A 12 29.78 1.37 -6.24
CA ARG A 12 29.62 2.62 -7.00
C ARG A 12 30.98 3.19 -7.37
N VAL A 13 31.33 3.17 -8.66
CA VAL A 13 32.60 3.70 -9.17
C VAL A 13 32.38 5.04 -9.87
N THR A 14 32.82 6.14 -9.25
CA THR A 14 32.70 7.49 -9.81
C THR A 14 33.92 7.84 -10.67
N TYR A 15 33.69 8.16 -11.95
CA TYR A 15 34.75 8.65 -12.85
C TYR A 15 34.62 10.18 -13.04
N PRO A 16 35.50 11.01 -12.44
CA PRO A 16 35.53 12.43 -12.73
C PRO A 16 36.05 12.65 -14.16
N LEU A 17 35.30 13.42 -14.97
CA LEU A 17 35.75 13.78 -16.32
C LEU A 17 36.96 14.73 -16.25
N PRO A 18 38.07 14.43 -16.94
CA PRO A 18 39.17 15.38 -17.12
C PRO A 18 38.72 16.67 -17.81
N GLU A 19 39.42 17.78 -17.57
CA GLU A 19 39.11 19.10 -18.14
C GLU A 19 39.03 19.08 -19.69
N GLU A 20 39.88 18.27 -20.32
CA GLU A 20 39.90 18.05 -21.77
C GLU A 20 38.69 17.27 -22.29
N MET A 21 38.07 16.43 -21.44
CA MET A 21 36.82 15.73 -21.74
C MET A 21 35.58 16.56 -21.40
N SER A 22 35.71 17.61 -20.58
CA SER A 22 34.63 18.54 -20.24
C SER A 22 34.40 19.63 -21.29
N ASN A 23 35.42 19.93 -22.12
CA ASN A 23 35.34 20.90 -23.23
C ASN A 23 34.66 20.29 -24.50
N LEU A 24 33.43 19.81 -24.35
CA LEU A 24 32.66 19.21 -25.45
C LEU A 24 32.08 20.28 -26.39
N LYS A 25 31.98 19.94 -27.68
CA LYS A 25 31.25 20.73 -28.69
C LYS A 25 29.76 20.37 -28.62
N PRO A 26 28.83 21.34 -28.57
CA PRO A 26 27.39 21.07 -28.44
C PRO A 26 26.84 20.07 -29.47
N ASP A 27 27.26 20.16 -30.73
CA ASP A 27 26.81 19.27 -31.81
C ASP A 27 27.75 18.06 -32.06
N GLY A 28 28.68 17.80 -31.13
CA GLY A 28 29.67 16.74 -31.28
C GLY A 28 29.09 15.35 -31.01
N LYS A 29 29.41 14.38 -31.87
CA LYS A 29 29.13 12.95 -31.61
C LYS A 29 30.32 12.32 -30.92
N TYR A 30 30.16 12.02 -29.64
CA TYR A 30 31.18 11.40 -28.79
C TYR A 30 30.89 9.91 -28.57
N LYS A 31 31.94 9.12 -28.32
CA LYS A 31 31.83 7.72 -27.92
C LYS A 31 32.76 7.48 -26.73
N LEU A 32 32.18 7.05 -25.62
CA LEU A 32 32.92 6.64 -24.44
C LEU A 32 33.30 5.17 -24.55
N TYR A 33 34.52 4.84 -24.12
CA TYR A 33 35.03 3.48 -24.05
C TYR A 33 35.44 3.20 -22.61
N PHE A 34 34.73 2.28 -21.98
CA PHE A 34 35.03 1.82 -20.63
C PHE A 34 35.87 0.54 -20.69
N ALA A 35 36.87 0.45 -19.81
CA ALA A 35 37.79 -0.68 -19.74
C ALA A 35 38.12 -0.98 -18.29
N TRP A 36 37.76 -2.18 -17.84
CA TRP A 36 38.00 -2.67 -16.49
C TRP A 36 39.17 -3.65 -16.51
N ALA A 37 40.11 -3.48 -15.58
CA ALA A 37 41.25 -4.37 -15.38
C ALA A 37 41.68 -4.28 -13.92
N HIS A 38 42.10 -5.41 -13.35
CA HIS A 38 42.87 -5.36 -12.11
C HIS A 38 44.28 -4.86 -12.45
N VAL A 39 44.84 -3.97 -11.64
CA VAL A 39 46.21 -3.47 -11.81
C VAL A 39 47.00 -3.97 -10.60
N ASP A 40 48.05 -4.76 -10.83
CA ASP A 40 48.91 -5.22 -9.75
C ASP A 40 49.81 -4.10 -9.20
N GLU A 41 50.46 -4.34 -8.07
CA GLU A 41 51.40 -3.39 -7.42
C GLU A 41 52.55 -2.94 -8.35
N GLY A 42 52.83 -3.69 -9.43
CA GLY A 42 53.81 -3.36 -10.47
C GLY A 42 53.25 -2.50 -11.62
N GLY A 43 51.98 -2.07 -11.53
CA GLY A 43 51.31 -1.28 -12.56
C GLY A 43 50.85 -2.08 -13.79
N LYS A 44 50.90 -3.42 -13.74
CA LYS A 44 50.53 -4.28 -14.87
C LYS A 44 49.04 -4.58 -14.85
N LYS A 45 48.38 -4.32 -15.98
CA LYS A 45 46.97 -4.66 -16.20
C LYS A 45 46.81 -6.18 -16.36
N LEU A 46 46.13 -6.80 -15.40
CA LEU A 46 45.71 -8.20 -15.47
C LEU A 46 44.27 -8.27 -16.00
N PRO A 47 43.97 -9.18 -16.96
CA PRO A 47 42.62 -9.36 -17.45
C PRO A 47 41.73 -9.96 -16.35
N LEU A 48 40.51 -9.43 -16.21
CA LEU A 48 39.49 -10.01 -15.34
C LEU A 48 39.14 -11.41 -15.87
N LYS A 49 39.24 -12.42 -15.01
CA LYS A 49 38.94 -13.82 -15.34
C LYS A 49 37.53 -14.24 -14.95
N GLU A 50 36.90 -13.48 -14.06
CA GLU A 50 35.58 -13.72 -13.52
C GLU A 50 34.56 -12.82 -14.21
N LYS A 51 33.31 -13.28 -14.28
CA LYS A 51 32.20 -12.47 -14.77
C LYS A 51 31.84 -11.45 -13.71
N PHE A 52 31.71 -10.18 -14.10
CA PHE A 52 31.09 -9.14 -13.30
C PHE A 52 29.88 -8.58 -14.05
N TYR A 53 28.96 -7.99 -13.31
CA TYR A 53 27.75 -7.37 -13.84
C TYR A 53 27.84 -5.85 -13.67
N ILE A 54 27.18 -5.12 -14.57
CA ILE A 54 27.01 -3.67 -14.49
C ILE A 54 25.51 -3.45 -14.36
N ASP A 55 25.08 -2.97 -13.20
CA ASP A 55 23.69 -2.68 -12.88
C ASP A 55 23.19 -1.44 -13.65
N GLY A 56 23.96 -0.35 -13.57
CA GLY A 56 23.68 0.88 -14.32
C GLY A 56 24.93 1.70 -14.64
N ILE A 57 24.82 2.54 -15.67
CA ILE A 57 25.75 3.62 -15.98
C ILE A 57 24.93 4.89 -16.16
N GLY A 58 25.13 5.87 -15.28
CA GLY A 58 24.49 7.19 -15.35
C GLY A 58 25.52 8.30 -15.37
N LEU A 59 25.06 9.52 -15.59
CA LEU A 59 25.81 10.69 -15.15
C LEU A 59 25.80 10.67 -13.62
N ALA A 60 26.96 10.84 -13.00
CA ALA A 60 26.97 11.31 -11.62
C ALA A 60 26.43 12.74 -11.68
N GLU A 61 25.19 12.94 -11.23
CA GLU A 61 24.70 14.28 -10.98
C GLU A 61 25.70 14.97 -10.05
N VAL A 62 26.07 16.20 -10.38
CA VAL A 62 26.73 17.07 -9.40
C VAL A 62 25.65 17.40 -8.39
N THR A 63 25.51 16.57 -7.36
CA THR A 63 24.61 16.81 -6.24
C THR A 63 25.06 18.12 -5.59
N LEU A 64 24.36 19.20 -5.94
CA LEU A 64 24.59 20.53 -5.42
C LEU A 64 24.55 20.45 -3.89
N SER A 65 25.50 21.09 -3.21
CA SER A 65 25.42 21.18 -1.76
C SER A 65 24.13 21.90 -1.35
N ARG A 66 23.61 21.63 -0.15
CA ARG A 66 22.43 22.35 0.37
C ARG A 66 22.61 23.88 0.24
N ASP A 67 23.81 24.39 0.52
CA ASP A 67 24.15 25.81 0.36
C ASP A 67 24.02 26.29 -1.09
N ASP A 68 24.36 25.45 -2.08
CA ASP A 68 24.24 25.80 -3.51
C ASP A 68 22.80 25.71 -4.02
N LEU A 69 21.98 24.81 -3.47
CA LEU A 69 20.54 24.79 -3.69
C LEU A 69 19.89 26.05 -3.09
N VAL A 70 20.24 26.43 -1.86
CA VAL A 70 19.73 27.64 -1.19
C VAL A 70 20.12 28.93 -1.94
N LYS A 71 21.30 28.98 -2.56
CA LYS A 71 21.72 30.09 -3.44
C LYS A 71 20.89 30.18 -4.73
N GLN A 72 20.35 29.07 -5.22
CA GLN A 72 19.55 28.99 -6.45
C GLN A 72 18.05 29.28 -6.25
N ILE A 73 17.57 29.33 -5.01
CA ILE A 73 16.19 29.77 -4.70
C ILE A 73 15.95 31.18 -5.29
N PRO A 74 14.91 31.39 -6.11
CA PRO A 74 14.55 32.70 -6.65
C PRO A 74 14.33 33.74 -5.55
N GLU A 75 14.67 35.01 -5.83
CA GLU A 75 14.59 36.07 -4.82
C GLU A 75 13.13 36.34 -4.43
N GLU A 76 12.20 36.28 -5.37
CA GLU A 76 10.76 36.36 -5.13
C GLU A 76 10.26 35.27 -4.16
N ILE A 77 10.74 34.03 -4.30
CA ILE A 77 10.40 32.91 -3.41
C ILE A 77 10.99 33.12 -2.01
N ARG A 78 12.23 33.63 -1.89
CA ARG A 78 12.82 33.98 -0.59
C ARG A 78 12.04 35.07 0.13
N GLN A 79 11.62 36.10 -0.60
CA GLN A 79 10.81 37.20 -0.04
C GLN A 79 9.40 36.74 0.33
N GLU A 80 8.79 35.86 -0.46
CA GLU A 80 7.49 35.25 -0.15
C GLU A 80 7.55 34.41 1.13
N VAL A 81 8.53 33.50 1.27
CA VAL A 81 8.71 32.70 2.49
C VAL A 81 8.95 33.58 3.71
N ALA A 82 9.77 34.63 3.59
CA ALA A 82 9.99 35.58 4.68
C ALA A 82 8.69 36.30 5.08
N ALA A 83 7.85 36.70 4.11
CA ALA A 83 6.56 37.32 4.40
C ALA A 83 5.57 36.34 5.04
N LEU A 84 5.53 35.07 4.61
CA LEU A 84 4.67 34.02 5.17
C LEU A 84 4.98 33.75 6.66
N LEU A 85 6.25 33.78 7.04
CA LEU A 85 6.67 33.52 8.43
C LEU A 85 6.26 34.62 9.42
N GLU A 86 6.01 35.83 8.94
CA GLU A 86 5.51 36.97 9.74
C GLU A 86 3.97 37.00 9.86
N LEU A 87 3.25 36.14 9.13
CA LEU A 87 1.79 36.04 9.21
C LEU A 87 1.35 35.31 10.49
N ASP A 88 0.19 35.70 11.03
CA ASP A 88 -0.56 34.88 11.97
C ASP A 88 -1.05 33.58 11.31
N ASP A 89 -1.52 32.64 12.13
CA ASP A 89 -1.87 31.29 11.68
C ASP A 89 -3.02 31.28 10.64
N ASP A 90 -4.03 32.14 10.79
CA ASP A 90 -5.17 32.22 9.86
C ASP A 90 -4.76 32.82 8.50
N ALA A 91 -3.94 33.86 8.51
CA ALA A 91 -3.40 34.48 7.30
C ALA A 91 -2.37 33.59 6.59
N LEU A 92 -1.57 32.83 7.35
CA LEU A 92 -0.66 31.82 6.82
C LEU A 92 -1.43 30.70 6.11
N VAL A 93 -2.48 30.17 6.73
CA VAL A 93 -3.34 29.14 6.13
C VAL A 93 -4.06 29.64 4.87
N GLU A 94 -4.56 30.89 4.86
CA GLU A 94 -5.11 31.52 3.66
C GLU A 94 -4.07 31.58 2.52
N ALA A 95 -2.86 32.03 2.82
CA ALA A 95 -1.81 32.18 1.81
C ALA A 95 -1.36 30.83 1.24
N VAL A 96 -1.25 29.79 2.08
CA VAL A 96 -0.98 28.41 1.65
C VAL A 96 -2.08 27.90 0.73
N ALA A 97 -3.35 27.97 1.17
CA ALA A 97 -4.47 27.48 0.38
C ALA A 97 -4.58 28.18 -0.99
N ARG A 98 -4.37 29.50 -1.03
CA ARG A 98 -4.40 30.29 -2.26
C ARG A 98 -3.27 29.93 -3.24
N LYS A 99 -2.04 29.74 -2.73
CA LYS A 99 -0.90 29.36 -3.57
C LYS A 99 -1.13 27.97 -4.19
N THR A 100 -1.52 27.00 -3.37
CA THR A 100 -1.83 25.63 -3.78
C THR A 100 -3.00 25.55 -4.76
N PHE A 101 -4.09 26.32 -4.56
CA PHE A 101 -5.21 26.41 -5.51
C PHE A 101 -4.76 26.77 -6.93
N SER A 102 -3.68 27.56 -7.07
CA SER A 102 -3.17 27.98 -8.38
C SER A 102 -2.75 26.79 -9.26
N TYR A 103 -2.37 25.64 -8.67
CA TYR A 103 -2.11 24.40 -9.42
C TYR A 103 -3.38 23.94 -10.15
N LEU A 104 -4.46 23.74 -9.39
CA LEU A 104 -5.74 23.20 -9.87
C LEU A 104 -6.40 24.14 -10.90
N TRP A 105 -6.05 25.43 -10.86
CA TRP A 105 -6.52 26.42 -11.82
C TRP A 105 -5.69 26.48 -13.10
N ASN A 106 -4.34 26.46 -12.99
CA ASN A 106 -3.40 26.74 -14.08
C ASN A 106 -2.93 25.47 -14.83
N GLU A 107 -2.74 24.34 -14.13
CA GLU A 107 -2.37 23.05 -14.74
C GLU A 107 -3.58 22.32 -15.36
N ALA A 108 -4.74 22.97 -15.37
CA ALA A 108 -5.94 22.54 -16.07
C ALA A 108 -5.91 22.98 -17.54
N ASN A 109 -6.23 22.07 -18.46
CA ASN A 109 -6.47 22.42 -19.86
C ASN A 109 -7.81 23.19 -19.98
N PRO A 110 -7.81 24.48 -20.36
CA PRO A 110 -9.02 25.30 -20.34
C PRO A 110 -10.04 24.92 -21.44
N ALA A 111 -9.67 24.10 -22.42
CA ALA A 111 -10.55 23.70 -23.51
C ALA A 111 -11.43 22.47 -23.18
N ASN A 112 -10.99 21.63 -22.25
CA ASN A 112 -11.69 20.38 -21.88
C ASN A 112 -11.82 20.17 -20.36
N GLY A 113 -11.14 20.96 -19.53
CA GLY A 113 -11.24 20.92 -18.07
C GLY A 113 -10.45 19.81 -17.39
N LEU A 114 -9.67 19.03 -18.13
CA LEU A 114 -8.76 18.01 -17.61
C LEU A 114 -7.61 18.67 -16.82
N ILE A 115 -7.07 18.00 -15.79
CA ILE A 115 -6.00 18.52 -14.91
C ILE A 115 -4.81 17.55 -14.90
N ARG A 116 -3.60 18.08 -15.07
CA ARG A 116 -2.35 17.30 -15.04
C ARG A 116 -2.16 16.57 -13.72
N ASP A 117 -1.56 15.39 -13.79
CA ASP A 117 -1.09 14.64 -12.61
C ASP A 117 0.06 15.39 -11.91
N ARG A 118 0.98 15.95 -12.69
CA ARG A 118 2.21 16.63 -12.24
C ARG A 118 2.40 17.97 -12.95
N SER A 119 3.06 18.91 -12.29
CA SER A 119 3.48 20.19 -12.89
C SER A 119 4.56 20.06 -13.99
N THR A 120 4.94 18.84 -14.37
CA THR A 120 5.86 18.61 -15.49
C THR A 120 5.16 18.74 -16.84
N LYS A 121 5.87 19.32 -17.82
CA LYS A 121 5.28 19.71 -19.11
C LYS A 121 4.56 18.57 -19.84
N ASP A 122 5.10 17.36 -19.77
CA ASP A 122 4.61 16.20 -20.52
C ASP A 122 3.78 15.23 -19.65
N SER A 123 3.31 15.69 -18.48
CA SER A 123 2.42 14.93 -17.59
C SER A 123 1.04 14.68 -18.24
N PRO A 124 0.46 13.46 -18.09
CA PRO A 124 -0.92 13.18 -18.48
C PRO A 124 -1.92 13.84 -17.51
N CYS A 125 -3.20 13.78 -17.84
CA CYS A 125 -4.27 14.11 -16.91
C CYS A 125 -4.46 12.99 -15.88
N SER A 126 -4.61 13.35 -14.59
CA SER A 126 -5.12 12.44 -13.55
C SER A 126 -6.62 12.67 -13.37
N VAL A 127 -7.44 11.62 -13.42
CA VAL A 127 -8.89 11.75 -13.19
C VAL A 127 -9.19 12.10 -11.72
N ALA A 128 -8.42 11.58 -10.75
CA ALA A 128 -8.49 12.01 -9.36
C ALA A 128 -8.21 13.52 -9.20
N ALA A 129 -7.17 14.05 -9.87
CA ALA A 129 -6.84 15.48 -9.81
C ALA A 129 -7.98 16.38 -10.33
N VAL A 130 -8.73 15.94 -11.35
CA VAL A 130 -9.94 16.64 -11.82
C VAL A 130 -11.02 16.69 -10.72
N GLY A 131 -11.21 15.61 -9.95
CA GLY A 131 -12.14 15.58 -8.82
C GLY A 131 -11.79 16.58 -7.71
N PHE A 132 -10.53 16.62 -7.31
CA PHE A 132 -10.03 17.64 -6.38
C PHE A 132 -10.20 19.06 -6.95
N GLY A 133 -9.87 19.28 -8.23
CA GLY A 133 -10.02 20.57 -8.90
C GLY A 133 -11.47 21.07 -8.96
N LEU A 134 -12.43 20.20 -9.31
CA LEU A 134 -13.86 20.53 -9.30
C LEU A 134 -14.34 20.92 -7.90
N SER A 135 -13.86 20.23 -6.86
CA SER A 135 -14.15 20.55 -5.46
C SER A 135 -13.52 21.87 -5.01
N ALA A 136 -12.36 22.23 -5.56
CA ALA A 136 -11.63 23.45 -5.23
C ALA A 136 -12.21 24.70 -5.90
N ILE A 137 -12.99 24.58 -6.98
CA ILE A 137 -13.62 25.74 -7.65
C ILE A 137 -14.54 26.54 -6.71
N PRO A 138 -15.48 25.92 -5.95
CA PRO A 138 -16.22 26.59 -4.88
C PRO A 138 -15.32 27.37 -3.91
N VAL A 139 -14.21 26.78 -3.47
CA VAL A 139 -13.22 27.42 -2.57
C VAL A 139 -12.67 28.70 -3.20
N GLY A 140 -12.21 28.62 -4.46
CA GLY A 140 -11.67 29.75 -5.19
C GLY A 140 -12.68 30.89 -5.41
N ILE A 141 -13.98 30.59 -5.49
CA ILE A 141 -15.04 31.60 -5.61
C ILE A 141 -15.33 32.25 -4.25
N GLU A 142 -15.58 31.47 -3.20
CA GLU A 142 -15.90 32.00 -1.85
C GLU A 142 -14.72 32.77 -1.24
N ARG A 143 -13.47 32.40 -1.59
CA ARG A 143 -12.26 33.14 -1.21
C ARG A 143 -11.92 34.31 -2.15
N GLY A 144 -12.66 34.49 -3.25
CA GLY A 144 -12.45 35.57 -4.21
C GLY A 144 -11.12 35.48 -4.99
N TRP A 145 -10.55 34.28 -5.12
CA TRP A 145 -9.37 34.02 -5.94
C TRP A 145 -9.72 33.95 -7.44
N ILE A 146 -10.94 33.51 -7.75
CA ILE A 146 -11.58 33.54 -9.09
C ILE A 146 -13.00 34.09 -8.98
N THR A 147 -13.57 34.55 -10.08
CA THR A 147 -14.99 34.96 -10.12
C THR A 147 -15.93 33.76 -10.22
N ARG A 148 -17.20 33.94 -9.81
CA ARG A 148 -18.24 32.91 -9.95
C ARG A 148 -18.45 32.48 -11.40
N ASP A 149 -18.38 33.41 -12.34
CA ASP A 149 -18.58 33.13 -13.77
C ASP A 149 -17.43 32.29 -14.34
N GLU A 150 -16.17 32.62 -14.01
CA GLU A 150 -15.01 31.81 -14.40
C GLU A 150 -15.08 30.39 -13.84
N GLY A 151 -15.43 30.24 -12.56
CA GLY A 151 -15.59 28.94 -11.94
C GLY A 151 -16.76 28.13 -12.51
N TYR A 152 -17.89 28.79 -12.82
CA TYR A 152 -19.02 28.15 -13.48
C TYR A 152 -18.64 27.62 -14.87
N GLU A 153 -18.03 28.45 -15.72
CA GLU A 153 -17.65 28.06 -17.08
C GLU A 153 -16.57 26.97 -17.09
N ARG A 154 -15.60 27.02 -16.15
CA ARG A 154 -14.61 25.94 -15.98
C ARG A 154 -15.32 24.62 -15.63
N THR A 155 -16.18 24.64 -14.60
CA THR A 155 -16.93 23.46 -14.14
C THR A 155 -17.81 22.88 -15.25
N LEU A 156 -18.54 23.75 -15.95
CA LEU A 156 -19.44 23.39 -17.05
C LEU A 156 -18.67 22.78 -18.22
N THR A 157 -17.52 23.33 -18.58
CA THR A 157 -16.62 22.79 -19.62
C THR A 157 -16.13 21.41 -19.23
N THR A 158 -15.59 21.24 -18.01
CA THR A 158 -15.11 19.94 -17.50
C THR A 158 -16.22 18.90 -17.58
N LEU A 159 -17.38 19.14 -16.97
CA LEU A 159 -18.46 18.16 -16.93
C LEU A 159 -19.05 17.86 -18.31
N LYS A 160 -19.05 18.83 -19.25
CA LYS A 160 -19.42 18.58 -20.65
C LYS A 160 -18.44 17.65 -21.37
N THR A 161 -17.14 17.72 -21.08
CA THR A 161 -16.15 16.79 -21.65
C THR A 161 -16.46 15.36 -21.22
N PHE A 162 -16.58 15.10 -19.91
CA PHE A 162 -16.86 13.77 -19.37
C PHE A 162 -18.24 13.25 -19.82
N ALA A 163 -19.30 14.06 -19.68
CA ALA A 163 -20.68 13.67 -19.97
C ALA A 163 -20.98 13.45 -21.47
N ASN A 164 -20.09 13.86 -22.37
CA ASN A 164 -20.23 13.66 -23.82
C ASN A 164 -19.22 12.65 -24.38
N GLY A 165 -18.45 11.95 -23.53
CA GLY A 165 -17.49 10.93 -23.95
C GLY A 165 -16.17 11.48 -24.50
N GLY A 166 -15.80 12.70 -24.11
CA GLY A 166 -14.47 13.28 -24.37
C GLY A 166 -13.38 12.81 -23.39
N VAL A 167 -13.71 11.86 -22.51
CA VAL A 167 -12.76 11.14 -21.65
C VAL A 167 -13.07 9.65 -21.81
N GLU A 168 -12.04 8.87 -22.11
CA GLU A 168 -12.18 7.43 -22.35
C GLU A 168 -12.47 6.68 -21.04
N GLY A 169 -13.38 5.72 -21.13
CA GLY A 169 -13.85 4.94 -19.99
C GLY A 169 -14.79 3.82 -20.42
N LYS A 170 -15.28 3.07 -19.44
CA LYS A 170 -16.17 1.92 -19.63
C LYS A 170 -17.16 1.87 -18.48
N ASN A 171 -18.45 1.68 -18.80
CA ASN A 171 -19.53 1.55 -17.83
C ASN A 171 -19.54 2.68 -16.77
N GLY A 172 -19.22 3.90 -17.19
CA GLY A 172 -19.16 5.10 -16.34
C GLY A 172 -17.90 5.25 -15.47
N PHE A 173 -16.93 4.33 -15.57
CA PHE A 173 -15.61 4.46 -14.94
C PHE A 173 -14.56 4.90 -15.96
N TYR A 174 -13.57 5.66 -15.50
CA TYR A 174 -12.52 6.26 -16.32
C TYR A 174 -11.14 5.67 -16.03
N TYR A 175 -10.23 5.80 -16.98
CA TYR A 175 -8.82 5.47 -16.75
C TYR A 175 -8.18 6.39 -15.72
N HIS A 176 -7.28 5.84 -14.91
CA HIS A 176 -6.47 6.58 -13.92
C HIS A 176 -5.79 7.79 -14.58
N PHE A 177 -5.13 7.55 -15.71
CA PHE A 177 -4.49 8.57 -16.53
C PHE A 177 -5.04 8.60 -17.96
N VAL A 178 -5.25 9.81 -18.47
CA VAL A 178 -5.67 10.05 -19.86
C VAL A 178 -4.81 11.12 -20.53
N ASP A 179 -4.73 11.12 -21.85
CA ASP A 179 -4.05 12.18 -22.60
C ASP A 179 -4.67 13.55 -22.31
N MET A 180 -3.80 14.54 -22.12
CA MET A 180 -4.15 15.89 -21.69
C MET A 180 -5.06 16.65 -22.69
N SER A 181 -5.04 16.26 -23.96
CA SER A 181 -5.75 16.91 -25.07
C SER A 181 -6.87 16.03 -25.62
N GLU A 182 -6.58 14.75 -25.86
CA GLU A 182 -7.48 13.80 -26.53
C GLU A 182 -8.40 13.04 -25.55
N GLY A 183 -8.04 12.96 -24.27
CA GLY A 183 -8.82 12.23 -23.25
C GLY A 183 -8.81 10.71 -23.40
N CYS A 184 -7.98 10.15 -24.29
CA CYS A 184 -7.77 8.72 -24.48
C CYS A 184 -6.87 8.12 -23.38
N ARG A 185 -6.94 6.81 -23.13
CA ARG A 185 -6.13 6.10 -22.13
C ARG A 185 -4.64 6.41 -22.30
N PHE A 186 -3.97 6.84 -21.21
CA PHE A 186 -2.52 7.06 -21.22
C PHE A 186 -1.75 5.83 -20.75
N GLY A 187 -0.77 5.38 -21.54
CA GLY A 187 0.03 4.19 -21.22
C GLY A 187 -0.81 2.91 -21.12
N ASP A 188 -0.47 2.05 -20.17
CA ASP A 188 -1.16 0.79 -19.87
C ASP A 188 -2.00 0.86 -18.58
N CYS A 189 -2.31 2.06 -18.08
CA CYS A 189 -3.06 2.23 -16.83
C CYS A 189 -4.45 1.57 -16.85
N GLU A 190 -4.98 1.28 -15.68
CA GLU A 190 -6.32 0.73 -15.44
C GLU A 190 -7.41 1.80 -15.53
N ILE A 191 -8.62 1.34 -15.85
CA ILE A 191 -9.84 1.97 -15.37
C ILE A 191 -9.81 1.85 -13.86
N SER A 192 -9.68 2.98 -13.17
CA SER A 192 -9.54 3.05 -11.72
C SER A 192 -10.88 3.40 -11.07
N SER A 193 -11.31 2.54 -10.16
CA SER A 193 -12.54 2.74 -9.40
C SER A 193 -12.41 3.89 -8.40
N ILE A 194 -11.23 4.09 -7.80
CA ILE A 194 -10.98 5.15 -6.82
C ILE A 194 -10.79 6.51 -7.48
N ASP A 195 -10.07 6.61 -8.60
CA ASP A 195 -9.96 7.87 -9.37
C ASP A 195 -11.34 8.33 -9.87
N THR A 196 -12.14 7.37 -10.36
CA THR A 196 -13.53 7.64 -10.73
C THR A 196 -14.33 8.13 -9.51
N ALA A 197 -14.18 7.50 -8.34
CA ALA A 197 -14.87 7.93 -7.11
C ALA A 197 -14.45 9.36 -6.68
N LEU A 198 -13.16 9.68 -6.73
CA LEU A 198 -12.63 11.02 -6.42
C LEU A 198 -13.15 12.08 -7.43
N PHE A 199 -13.17 11.76 -8.72
CA PHE A 199 -13.80 12.58 -9.76
C PHE A 199 -15.29 12.83 -9.48
N LEU A 200 -16.05 11.77 -9.20
CA LEU A 200 -17.49 11.86 -8.94
C LEU A 200 -17.79 12.65 -7.67
N ALA A 201 -16.98 12.51 -6.62
CA ALA A 201 -17.11 13.30 -5.40
C ALA A 201 -16.97 14.82 -5.68
N GLY A 202 -15.98 15.19 -6.50
CA GLY A 202 -15.83 16.57 -6.96
C GLY A 202 -16.93 17.06 -7.90
N ALA A 203 -17.38 16.23 -8.83
CA ALA A 203 -18.50 16.54 -9.71
C ALA A 203 -19.78 16.83 -8.92
N LEU A 204 -20.13 15.97 -7.95
CA LEU A 204 -21.31 16.15 -7.10
C LEU A 204 -21.18 17.38 -6.18
N THR A 205 -20.00 17.64 -5.63
CA THR A 205 -19.73 18.84 -4.81
C THR A 205 -19.96 20.12 -5.61
N ALA A 206 -19.37 20.22 -6.81
CA ALA A 206 -19.56 21.35 -7.71
C ALA A 206 -21.03 21.45 -8.20
N GLY A 207 -21.67 20.30 -8.46
CA GLY A 207 -23.09 20.20 -8.79
C GLY A 207 -23.99 20.81 -7.73
N GLN A 208 -23.77 20.51 -6.45
CA GLN A 208 -24.52 21.09 -5.34
C GLN A 208 -24.19 22.57 -5.08
N TYR A 209 -22.96 23.02 -5.33
CA TYR A 209 -22.60 24.45 -5.27
C TYR A 209 -23.23 25.29 -6.42
N PHE A 210 -23.50 24.66 -7.56
CA PHE A 210 -24.19 25.24 -8.71
C PHE A 210 -25.60 24.65 -8.90
N ALA A 211 -26.31 24.36 -7.80
CA ALA A 211 -27.66 23.80 -7.83
C ALA A 211 -28.64 24.65 -8.68
N GLY A 212 -29.55 23.98 -9.38
CA GLY A 212 -30.53 24.56 -10.30
C GLY A 212 -29.97 24.92 -11.68
N THR A 213 -28.77 24.47 -12.05
CA THR A 213 -28.11 24.80 -13.33
C THR A 213 -27.74 23.56 -14.17
N GLU A 214 -27.19 23.79 -15.37
CA GLU A 214 -26.69 22.70 -16.23
C GLU A 214 -25.52 21.93 -15.57
N VAL A 215 -24.74 22.58 -14.70
CA VAL A 215 -23.64 21.94 -13.94
C VAL A 215 -24.17 20.83 -13.03
N GLU A 216 -25.23 21.08 -12.26
CA GLU A 216 -25.86 20.07 -11.40
C GLU A 216 -26.38 18.88 -12.23
N ALA A 217 -27.07 19.18 -13.34
CA ALA A 217 -27.62 18.14 -14.22
C ALA A 217 -26.52 17.26 -14.84
N LEU A 218 -25.37 17.83 -15.21
CA LEU A 218 -24.24 17.08 -15.75
C LEU A 218 -23.49 16.28 -14.68
N ALA A 219 -23.34 16.84 -13.47
CA ALA A 219 -22.76 16.13 -12.32
C ALA A 219 -23.55 14.87 -11.97
N ASN A 220 -24.88 14.99 -11.88
CA ASN A 220 -25.76 13.85 -11.68
C ASN A 220 -25.68 12.85 -12.85
N LYS A 221 -25.67 13.33 -14.10
CA LYS A 221 -25.55 12.46 -15.29
C LYS A 221 -24.27 11.61 -15.30
N VAL A 222 -23.11 12.15 -14.89
CA VAL A 222 -21.87 11.36 -14.83
C VAL A 222 -21.87 10.37 -13.67
N TYR A 223 -22.47 10.73 -12.53
CA TYR A 223 -22.62 9.82 -11.39
C TYR A 223 -23.61 8.67 -11.67
N GLU A 224 -24.75 8.98 -12.29
CA GLU A 224 -25.75 8.01 -12.73
C GLU A 224 -25.23 7.02 -13.79
N ALA A 225 -24.16 7.37 -14.51
CA ALA A 225 -23.55 6.52 -15.51
C ALA A 225 -22.62 5.43 -14.92
N ALA A 226 -22.14 5.60 -13.68
CA ALA A 226 -21.20 4.68 -13.04
C ALA A 226 -21.89 3.38 -12.59
N ASP A 227 -21.60 2.28 -13.28
CA ASP A 227 -22.13 0.95 -12.99
C ASP A 227 -21.35 0.25 -11.88
N TRP A 228 -21.62 0.63 -10.63
CA TRP A 228 -20.92 0.05 -9.49
C TRP A 228 -21.19 -1.46 -9.33
N GLN A 229 -22.31 -1.97 -9.85
CA GLN A 229 -22.59 -3.41 -9.88
C GLN A 229 -21.64 -4.14 -10.83
N TRP A 230 -21.31 -3.56 -11.99
CA TRP A 230 -20.23 -4.05 -12.85
C TRP A 230 -18.87 -4.03 -12.11
N MET A 231 -18.56 -2.96 -11.36
CA MET A 231 -17.29 -2.83 -10.63
C MET A 231 -17.15 -3.81 -9.43
N MET A 232 -18.25 -4.41 -8.95
CA MET A 232 -18.18 -5.53 -8.00
C MET A 232 -17.55 -6.79 -8.62
N ASN A 233 -17.55 -6.94 -9.95
CA ASN A 233 -17.08 -8.15 -10.66
C ASN A 233 -17.60 -9.46 -9.99
N GLU A 234 -18.92 -9.54 -9.80
CA GLU A 234 -19.65 -10.67 -9.18
C GLU A 234 -19.24 -11.07 -7.74
N GLY A 235 -18.34 -10.33 -7.07
CA GLY A 235 -17.95 -10.56 -5.67
C GLY A 235 -18.71 -9.70 -4.65
N ASP A 236 -18.25 -9.71 -3.40
CA ASP A 236 -18.86 -8.98 -2.26
C ASP A 236 -18.26 -7.58 -1.99
N THR A 237 -17.19 -7.21 -2.69
CA THR A 237 -16.43 -5.96 -2.54
C THR A 237 -16.18 -5.31 -3.91
N LEU A 238 -15.79 -4.04 -3.97
CA LEU A 238 -15.40 -3.40 -5.23
C LEU A 238 -14.02 -3.91 -5.71
N SER A 239 -13.86 -4.22 -7.01
CA SER A 239 -12.54 -4.40 -7.62
C SER A 239 -11.79 -3.07 -7.66
N MET A 240 -10.46 -3.08 -7.55
CA MET A 240 -9.67 -1.84 -7.66
C MET A 240 -9.71 -1.24 -9.07
N GLY A 241 -9.80 -2.07 -10.11
CA GLY A 241 -9.87 -1.57 -11.47
C GLY A 241 -10.01 -2.62 -12.56
N TRP A 242 -9.96 -2.18 -13.80
CA TRP A 242 -10.12 -3.01 -14.99
C TRP A 242 -9.16 -2.58 -16.11
N LYS A 243 -8.58 -3.54 -16.84
CA LYS A 243 -7.70 -3.31 -18.01
C LYS A 243 -8.21 -4.10 -19.22
N PRO A 244 -8.21 -3.53 -20.45
CA PRO A 244 -8.52 -4.25 -21.68
C PRO A 244 -7.73 -5.55 -21.89
N GLU A 245 -6.49 -5.60 -21.38
CA GLU A 245 -5.56 -6.71 -21.59
C GLU A 245 -5.88 -7.95 -20.74
N ILE A 246 -6.45 -7.77 -19.54
CA ILE A 246 -6.58 -8.83 -18.53
C ILE A 246 -7.97 -8.92 -17.87
N GLY A 247 -8.88 -7.98 -18.12
CA GLY A 247 -10.13 -7.90 -17.38
C GLY A 247 -9.98 -7.13 -16.07
N PHE A 248 -10.68 -7.57 -15.02
CA PHE A 248 -10.56 -6.94 -13.70
C PHE A 248 -9.22 -7.24 -13.04
N LEU A 249 -8.75 -6.31 -12.19
CA LEU A 249 -7.62 -6.55 -11.32
C LEU A 249 -8.02 -7.53 -10.20
N SER A 250 -7.08 -8.39 -9.80
CA SER A 250 -7.22 -9.27 -8.63
C SER A 250 -7.27 -8.50 -7.31
N ALA A 251 -6.71 -7.29 -7.27
CA ALA A 251 -6.77 -6.41 -6.12
C ALA A 251 -8.20 -5.83 -5.94
N ARG A 252 -8.66 -5.79 -4.69
CA ARG A 252 -10.03 -5.39 -4.31
C ARG A 252 -10.00 -4.45 -3.12
N TRP A 253 -11.02 -3.61 -2.97
CA TRP A 253 -11.22 -2.75 -1.81
C TRP A 253 -11.80 -3.54 -0.63
N ASN A 254 -11.09 -4.59 -0.18
CA ASN A 254 -11.53 -5.54 0.85
C ASN A 254 -10.93 -5.28 2.24
N SER A 255 -10.13 -4.23 2.41
CA SER A 255 -9.52 -3.81 3.68
C SER A 255 -9.52 -2.29 3.79
N PHE A 256 -9.41 -1.76 5.01
CA PHE A 256 -9.43 -0.33 5.31
C PHE A 256 -8.30 0.42 4.59
N ASN A 257 -8.69 1.42 3.80
CA ASN A 257 -7.83 2.32 3.04
C ASN A 257 -8.69 3.48 2.48
N GLU A 258 -8.21 4.21 1.46
CA GLU A 258 -8.93 5.32 0.81
C GLU A 258 -10.24 4.91 0.11
N GLY A 259 -10.47 3.61 -0.11
CA GLY A 259 -11.63 3.06 -0.81
C GLY A 259 -12.98 3.34 -0.16
N LEU A 260 -13.03 3.80 1.10
CA LEU A 260 -14.29 4.13 1.80
C LEU A 260 -15.17 5.13 1.02
N LEU A 261 -14.56 6.10 0.34
CA LEU A 261 -15.30 7.06 -0.50
C LEU A 261 -16.04 6.38 -1.66
N ALA A 262 -15.39 5.39 -2.29
CA ALA A 262 -15.97 4.62 -3.38
C ALA A 262 -17.18 3.81 -2.89
N TYR A 263 -17.14 3.23 -1.70
CA TYR A 263 -18.31 2.55 -1.12
C TYR A 263 -19.47 3.50 -0.80
N VAL A 264 -19.21 4.70 -0.25
CA VAL A 264 -20.27 5.70 -0.01
C VAL A 264 -20.96 6.08 -1.32
N LEU A 265 -20.19 6.32 -2.39
CA LEU A 265 -20.73 6.62 -3.72
C LEU A 265 -21.46 5.42 -4.35
N ALA A 266 -20.92 4.20 -4.20
CA ALA A 266 -21.48 2.98 -4.78
C ALA A 266 -22.79 2.55 -4.11
N ILE A 267 -22.86 2.61 -2.78
CA ILE A 267 -24.10 2.37 -2.03
C ILE A 267 -25.08 3.50 -2.36
N GLY A 268 -24.60 4.75 -2.44
CA GLY A 268 -25.38 5.92 -2.82
C GLY A 268 -26.10 5.82 -4.16
N SER A 269 -25.50 5.13 -5.15
CA SER A 269 -25.89 5.26 -6.56
C SER A 269 -27.39 5.05 -6.81
N PRO A 270 -28.07 6.01 -7.50
CA PRO A 270 -29.49 5.90 -7.80
C PRO A 270 -29.80 4.93 -8.96
N THR A 271 -28.80 4.55 -9.75
CA THR A 271 -28.95 3.72 -10.97
C THR A 271 -28.38 2.33 -10.82
N TYR A 272 -27.18 2.21 -10.25
CA TYR A 272 -26.46 0.94 -10.08
C TYR A 272 -25.94 0.78 -8.64
N PRO A 273 -26.82 0.78 -7.61
CA PRO A 273 -26.40 0.65 -6.22
C PRO A 273 -25.83 -0.74 -5.93
N ILE A 274 -24.77 -0.79 -5.11
CA ILE A 274 -24.31 -2.02 -4.45
C ILE A 274 -25.06 -2.20 -3.11
N PRO A 275 -25.19 -3.42 -2.56
CA PRO A 275 -25.82 -3.62 -1.25
C PRO A 275 -24.99 -2.97 -0.14
N ALA A 276 -25.65 -2.41 0.88
CA ALA A 276 -24.98 -1.76 2.00
C ALA A 276 -24.05 -2.71 2.78
N SER A 277 -24.37 -4.01 2.81
CA SER A 277 -23.53 -5.05 3.43
C SER A 277 -22.14 -5.19 2.81
N ALA A 278 -21.90 -4.65 1.62
CA ALA A 278 -20.55 -4.59 1.05
C ALA A 278 -19.60 -3.70 1.88
N TRP A 279 -20.13 -2.76 2.67
CA TRP A 279 -19.37 -1.98 3.66
C TRP A 279 -18.87 -2.84 4.83
N ASP A 280 -19.64 -3.86 5.21
CA ASP A 280 -19.32 -4.79 6.29
C ASP A 280 -18.26 -5.82 5.86
N CYS A 281 -18.12 -6.03 4.54
CA CYS A 281 -17.08 -6.86 3.92
C CYS A 281 -15.69 -6.19 3.89
N ILE A 282 -15.56 -4.93 4.31
CA ILE A 282 -14.27 -4.24 4.43
C ILE A 282 -13.60 -4.67 5.74
N PHE A 283 -12.49 -5.39 5.66
CA PHE A 283 -11.69 -5.73 6.82
C PHE A 283 -11.07 -4.47 7.45
N ARG A 284 -11.07 -4.35 8.78
CA ARG A 284 -10.64 -3.15 9.49
C ARG A 284 -9.60 -3.53 10.55
N PRO A 285 -8.31 -3.64 10.19
CA PRO A 285 -7.25 -3.94 11.15
C PRO A 285 -7.23 -2.88 12.24
N VAL A 286 -7.02 -3.25 13.52
CA VAL A 286 -6.88 -2.28 14.61
C VAL A 286 -5.47 -2.30 15.17
N ASN A 287 -4.81 -1.14 15.10
CA ASN A 287 -3.52 -0.87 15.72
C ASN A 287 -3.76 -0.09 17.03
N GLU A 288 -3.37 -0.69 18.17
CA GLU A 288 -3.66 -0.25 19.53
C GLU A 288 -5.16 0.05 19.82
N ASN A 289 -5.66 1.19 19.34
CA ASN A 289 -7.00 1.73 19.60
C ASN A 289 -7.64 2.43 18.40
N TYR A 290 -7.06 2.35 17.19
CA TYR A 290 -7.59 2.93 15.95
C TYR A 290 -7.55 1.91 14.79
N ILE A 291 -8.52 1.97 13.87
CA ILE A 291 -8.46 1.22 12.62
C ILE A 291 -7.28 1.75 11.81
N SER A 292 -6.40 0.87 11.35
CA SER A 292 -5.24 1.26 10.56
C SER A 292 -5.03 0.47 9.28
N LEU A 293 -4.29 1.09 8.36
CA LEU A 293 -3.66 0.41 7.23
C LEU A 293 -2.25 -0.02 7.69
N PRO A 294 -1.79 -1.27 7.47
CA PRO A 294 -0.48 -1.74 7.97
C PRO A 294 0.73 -0.93 7.47
N GLN A 295 0.63 -0.31 6.29
CA GLN A 295 1.66 0.58 5.76
C GLN A 295 1.72 1.94 6.48
N GLU A 296 0.68 2.31 7.24
CA GLU A 296 0.50 3.55 8.01
C GLU A 296 0.71 4.86 7.19
N THR A 297 0.36 4.79 5.91
CA THR A 297 0.39 5.90 4.93
C THR A 297 -0.77 6.87 5.18
N LEU A 298 -0.50 8.16 5.44
CA LEU A 298 -1.53 9.04 6.01
C LEU A 298 -2.70 9.43 5.08
N PHE A 299 -2.53 9.43 3.75
CA PHE A 299 -3.59 9.89 2.83
C PHE A 299 -4.89 9.07 2.93
N VAL A 300 -4.82 7.79 3.31
CA VAL A 300 -6.01 6.90 3.37
C VAL A 300 -7.03 7.35 4.40
N TYR A 301 -6.57 8.03 5.45
CA TYR A 301 -7.41 8.65 6.48
C TYR A 301 -7.95 10.03 6.05
N GLN A 302 -7.34 10.66 5.04
CA GLN A 302 -7.60 12.03 4.61
C GLN A 302 -8.55 12.08 3.41
N TYR A 303 -8.33 11.25 2.39
CA TYR A 303 -9.06 11.34 1.12
C TYR A 303 -10.57 11.10 1.28
N PRO A 304 -11.05 10.06 2.00
CA PRO A 304 -12.49 9.91 2.26
C PRO A 304 -13.07 11.09 3.03
N ALA A 305 -12.32 11.58 4.02
CA ALA A 305 -12.71 12.67 4.91
C ALA A 305 -12.65 14.06 4.27
N ALA A 306 -12.13 14.21 3.04
CA ALA A 306 -12.20 15.47 2.31
C ALA A 306 -13.62 15.80 1.82
N TRP A 307 -14.43 14.76 1.56
CA TRP A 307 -15.81 14.90 1.09
C TRP A 307 -16.83 14.39 2.11
N VAL A 308 -16.62 13.21 2.70
CA VAL A 308 -17.54 12.65 3.69
C VAL A 308 -17.28 13.30 5.04
N ASP A 309 -18.27 14.03 5.56
CA ASP A 309 -18.20 14.56 6.91
C ASP A 309 -18.42 13.43 7.93
N PHE A 310 -17.32 12.88 8.46
CA PHE A 310 -17.34 11.87 9.52
C PHE A 310 -17.44 12.46 10.94
N ARG A 311 -17.57 13.79 11.11
CA ARG A 311 -17.68 14.38 12.44
C ARG A 311 -19.02 14.01 13.08
N ASN A 312 -19.00 13.87 14.40
CA ASN A 312 -20.18 13.63 15.24
C ASN A 312 -20.99 12.38 14.83
N LYS A 313 -20.35 11.35 14.29
CA LYS A 313 -20.98 10.07 13.91
C LYS A 313 -20.04 8.88 13.97
N GLU A 314 -20.63 7.70 14.14
CA GLU A 314 -19.96 6.40 14.07
C GLU A 314 -20.84 5.40 13.31
N ASP A 315 -20.23 4.36 12.74
CA ASP A 315 -20.93 3.15 12.31
C ASP A 315 -20.71 2.02 13.35
N SER A 316 -21.01 0.78 12.99
CA SER A 316 -20.72 -0.40 13.83
C SER A 316 -19.25 -0.54 14.25
N TYR A 317 -18.32 0.03 13.48
CA TYR A 317 -16.88 -0.22 13.55
C TYR A 317 -16.09 0.93 14.17
N ALA A 318 -16.35 2.18 13.75
CA ALA A 318 -15.55 3.34 14.14
C ALA A 318 -16.27 4.69 14.06
N ASN A 319 -15.77 5.64 14.85
CA ASN A 319 -15.86 7.07 14.55
C ASN A 319 -14.64 7.43 13.67
N TYR A 320 -14.84 7.50 12.35
CA TYR A 320 -13.74 7.70 11.40
C TYR A 320 -13.04 9.06 11.52
N PHE A 321 -13.69 10.08 12.08
CA PHE A 321 -13.03 11.37 12.34
C PHE A 321 -12.07 11.28 13.53
N SER A 322 -12.50 10.65 14.63
CA SER A 322 -11.63 10.29 15.75
C SER A 322 -10.52 9.32 15.33
N ASN A 323 -10.81 8.41 14.38
CA ASN A 323 -9.83 7.51 13.77
C ASN A 323 -8.73 8.26 13.02
N ALA A 324 -9.10 9.14 12.09
CA ALA A 324 -8.15 9.96 11.34
C ALA A 324 -7.31 10.88 12.25
N ALA A 325 -7.91 11.42 13.31
CA ALA A 325 -7.21 12.23 14.30
C ALA A 325 -6.22 11.42 15.15
N THR A 326 -6.52 10.17 15.49
CA THR A 326 -5.58 9.28 16.17
C THR A 326 -4.44 8.86 15.24
N ALA A 327 -4.75 8.38 14.03
CA ALA A 327 -3.75 8.02 13.01
C ALA A 327 -2.79 9.17 12.70
N THR A 328 -3.31 10.41 12.57
CA THR A 328 -2.50 11.61 12.39
C THR A 328 -1.51 11.84 13.55
N ARG A 329 -1.97 11.68 14.81
CA ARG A 329 -1.10 11.85 15.98
C ARG A 329 -0.04 10.76 16.05
N MET A 330 -0.38 9.52 15.68
CA MET A 330 0.58 8.40 15.61
C MET A 330 1.60 8.61 14.49
N ASN A 331 1.18 9.08 13.32
CA ASN A 331 2.07 9.43 12.20
C ASN A 331 3.08 10.52 12.59
N ARG A 332 2.64 11.59 13.28
CA ARG A 332 3.55 12.57 13.88
C ARG A 332 4.48 11.95 14.91
N LEU A 333 3.94 11.22 15.88
CA LEU A 333 4.73 10.64 16.98
C LEU A 333 5.81 9.70 16.44
N PHE A 334 5.51 8.91 15.40
CA PHE A 334 6.44 8.05 14.72
C PHE A 334 7.65 8.82 14.16
N ALA A 335 7.41 9.92 13.45
CA ALA A 335 8.47 10.78 12.91
C ALA A 335 9.27 11.45 14.04
N VAL A 336 8.57 11.99 15.05
CA VAL A 336 9.17 12.65 16.22
C VAL A 336 10.09 11.70 16.99
N LEU A 337 9.71 10.44 17.20
CA LEU A 337 10.56 9.45 17.89
C LEU A 337 11.83 9.10 17.10
N ARG A 338 11.81 9.27 15.77
CA ARG A 338 12.92 8.93 14.84
C ARG A 338 13.75 10.14 14.41
N ARG A 339 13.48 11.35 14.94
CA ARG A 339 14.24 12.59 14.63
C ARG A 339 15.73 12.58 15.01
N PHE A 340 16.18 11.60 15.78
CA PHE A 340 17.62 11.38 16.06
C PHE A 340 18.29 10.44 15.05
N ASN A 341 17.52 9.81 14.17
CA ASN A 341 17.97 8.91 13.10
C ASN A 341 17.86 9.56 11.72
N TYR A 342 16.94 10.51 11.56
CA TYR A 342 16.70 11.25 10.30
C TYR A 342 16.64 12.76 10.58
N SER A 343 17.59 13.49 10.02
CA SER A 343 17.71 14.97 10.09
C SER A 343 16.49 15.66 9.46
N THR A 344 15.78 14.97 8.58
CA THR A 344 14.55 15.46 7.96
C THR A 344 13.42 15.62 8.97
N TYR A 345 13.31 14.76 9.99
CA TYR A 345 12.23 14.85 10.98
C TYR A 345 12.56 15.81 12.12
N ASP A 346 11.53 16.38 12.74
CA ASP A 346 11.66 17.21 13.95
C ASP A 346 10.38 17.10 14.80
N MET A 347 10.32 17.81 15.92
CA MET A 347 9.11 17.94 16.75
C MET A 347 7.88 18.34 15.92
N ASP A 348 8.07 19.29 14.99
CA ASP A 348 7.00 19.83 14.15
C ASP A 348 7.27 19.63 12.65
N ILE A 349 8.23 18.80 12.26
CA ILE A 349 8.43 18.43 10.84
C ILE A 349 8.17 16.92 10.69
N TRP A 350 7.00 16.62 10.16
CA TRP A 350 6.38 15.30 10.07
C TRP A 350 5.38 15.25 8.92
N GLY A 351 4.91 14.05 8.58
CA GLY A 351 3.96 13.79 7.51
C GLY A 351 4.46 12.65 6.62
N LEU A 352 4.14 11.41 6.99
CA LEU A 352 4.52 10.22 6.24
C LEU A 352 3.30 9.75 5.43
N SER A 353 3.35 9.97 4.12
CA SER A 353 2.31 9.59 3.18
C SER A 353 2.90 9.39 1.78
N ALA A 354 2.11 8.87 0.84
CA ALA A 354 2.56 8.62 -0.52
C ALA A 354 3.00 9.90 -1.24
N CYS A 355 4.25 9.96 -1.70
CA CYS A 355 4.80 11.12 -2.38
C CYS A 355 6.00 10.74 -3.26
N ASP A 356 6.52 11.71 -4.02
CA ASP A 356 7.85 11.58 -4.61
C ASP A 356 8.93 11.51 -3.51
N GLY A 357 9.92 10.64 -3.69
CA GLY A 357 11.11 10.53 -2.84
C GLY A 357 12.41 10.35 -3.63
N PRO A 358 13.56 10.24 -2.96
CA PRO A 358 14.88 10.15 -3.60
C PRO A 358 15.06 8.96 -4.56
N ALA A 359 14.30 7.87 -4.34
CA ALA A 359 14.29 6.67 -5.18
C ALA A 359 13.10 6.62 -6.17
N GLY A 360 12.37 7.72 -6.35
CA GLY A 360 11.10 7.78 -7.06
C GLY A 360 9.89 7.81 -6.13
N TYR A 361 8.70 7.58 -6.68
CA TYR A 361 7.45 7.62 -5.91
C TYR A 361 7.30 6.39 -4.99
N LYS A 362 6.94 6.62 -3.72
CA LYS A 362 6.66 5.55 -2.74
C LYS A 362 5.50 5.92 -1.83
N ALA A 363 4.68 4.92 -1.47
CA ALA A 363 3.63 5.02 -0.46
C ALA A 363 4.19 5.04 0.98
N TYR A 364 4.98 6.06 1.32
CA TYR A 364 5.61 6.19 2.64
C TYR A 364 4.57 6.20 3.77
N GLY A 365 4.93 5.66 4.93
CA GLY A 365 4.02 5.66 6.09
C GLY A 365 4.74 5.42 7.41
N ALA A 366 3.98 5.57 8.49
CA ALA A 366 4.47 5.50 9.87
C ALA A 366 4.59 4.05 10.39
N SER A 367 5.24 3.20 9.59
CA SER A 367 5.50 1.79 9.86
C SER A 367 6.96 1.47 9.55
N GLU A 368 7.59 0.61 10.35
CA GLU A 368 9.02 0.25 10.19
C GLU A 368 9.29 -0.35 8.80
N GLY A 369 10.41 0.06 8.18
CA GLY A 369 10.72 -0.30 6.79
C GLY A 369 9.91 0.45 5.71
N ASN A 370 8.78 1.09 6.05
CA ASN A 370 7.99 1.89 5.11
C ASN A 370 8.34 3.40 5.08
N HIS A 371 9.49 3.79 5.65
CA HIS A 371 10.02 5.16 5.60
C HIS A 371 11.54 5.17 5.35
N ASP A 372 12.08 6.31 4.90
CA ASP A 372 13.52 6.52 4.63
C ASP A 372 14.02 7.93 5.03
N GLY A 373 13.25 8.64 5.86
CA GLY A 373 13.47 10.05 6.19
C GLY A 373 12.62 11.02 5.36
N THR A 374 12.06 10.60 4.23
CA THR A 374 11.24 11.50 3.38
C THR A 374 9.98 11.97 4.09
N VAL A 375 9.65 13.25 3.94
CA VAL A 375 8.40 13.89 4.41
C VAL A 375 7.59 14.34 3.21
N ALA A 376 6.28 14.06 3.24
CA ALA A 376 5.28 14.59 2.33
C ALA A 376 4.60 15.81 2.99
N PRO A 377 4.88 17.07 2.58
CA PRO A 377 4.32 18.25 3.23
C PRO A 377 2.79 18.24 3.29
N TYR A 378 2.12 17.77 2.22
CA TYR A 378 0.66 17.72 2.18
C TYR A 378 0.07 16.90 3.32
N ALA A 379 0.77 15.87 3.81
CA ALA A 379 0.25 14.94 4.79
C ALA A 379 0.02 15.62 6.16
N SER A 380 0.95 16.47 6.62
CA SER A 380 0.73 17.23 7.86
C SER A 380 -0.24 18.40 7.65
N ILE A 381 -0.25 19.02 6.47
CA ILE A 381 -1.13 20.15 6.12
C ILE A 381 -2.60 19.72 6.00
N ALA A 382 -2.88 18.65 5.26
CA ALA A 382 -4.23 18.10 5.05
C ALA A 382 -4.86 17.53 6.34
N SER A 383 -4.05 17.30 7.38
CA SER A 383 -4.58 16.95 8.70
C SER A 383 -5.13 18.13 9.51
N MET A 384 -5.19 19.35 8.95
CA MET A 384 -5.69 20.54 9.64
C MET A 384 -7.04 20.36 10.35
N PRO A 385 -8.07 19.70 9.78
CA PRO A 385 -9.33 19.48 10.49
C PRO A 385 -9.19 18.57 11.72
N PHE A 386 -8.23 17.64 11.72
CA PHE A 386 -8.06 16.65 12.79
C PHE A 386 -7.12 17.12 13.91
N THR A 387 -6.07 17.86 13.55
CA THR A 387 -5.01 18.30 14.46
C THR A 387 -4.51 19.72 14.14
N PRO A 388 -5.36 20.75 14.18
CA PRO A 388 -5.05 22.07 13.62
C PRO A 388 -3.76 22.69 14.18
N GLY A 389 -3.58 22.64 15.51
CA GLY A 389 -2.37 23.14 16.16
C GLY A 389 -1.07 22.40 15.78
N LEU A 390 -1.14 21.11 15.42
CA LEU A 390 0.02 20.34 14.97
C LEU A 390 0.30 20.58 13.48
N SER A 391 -0.75 20.78 12.69
CA SER A 391 -0.68 21.03 11.25
C SER A 391 -0.17 22.43 10.93
N VAL A 392 -0.64 23.48 11.64
CA VAL A 392 -0.13 24.85 11.42
C VAL A 392 1.29 25.04 11.94
N ALA A 393 1.64 24.38 13.05
CA ALA A 393 3.03 24.30 13.51
C ALA A 393 3.93 23.65 12.44
N ALA A 394 3.45 22.61 11.75
CA ALA A 394 4.20 21.96 10.69
C ALA A 394 4.39 22.85 9.45
N ILE A 395 3.36 23.57 9.00
CA ILE A 395 3.49 24.59 7.93
C ILE A 395 4.62 25.56 8.28
N ARG A 396 4.58 26.13 9.48
CA ARG A 396 5.53 27.16 9.92
C ARG A 396 6.95 26.61 10.08
N ALA A 397 7.11 25.42 10.68
CA ALA A 397 8.41 24.78 10.86
C ALA A 397 9.05 24.38 9.53
N MET A 398 8.28 23.82 8.60
CA MET A 398 8.75 23.48 7.25
C MET A 398 9.21 24.74 6.48
N LEU A 399 8.43 25.82 6.48
CA LEU A 399 8.82 27.10 5.88
C LEU A 399 10.05 27.72 6.55
N GLN A 400 10.18 27.60 7.87
CA GLN A 400 11.31 28.17 8.62
C GLN A 400 12.62 27.42 8.39
N ARG A 401 12.58 26.08 8.27
CA ARG A 401 13.80 25.25 8.16
C ARG A 401 14.24 25.01 6.72
N GLU A 402 13.30 24.80 5.81
CA GLU A 402 13.58 24.46 4.40
C GLU A 402 13.24 25.60 3.43
N GLY A 403 12.21 26.39 3.76
CA GLY A 403 11.80 27.56 2.98
C GLY A 403 11.63 27.28 1.49
N GLY A 404 12.28 28.08 0.65
CA GLY A 404 12.20 27.97 -0.81
C GLY A 404 12.84 26.72 -1.43
N LEU A 405 13.39 25.79 -0.64
CA LEU A 405 13.74 24.44 -1.14
C LEU A 405 12.51 23.56 -1.32
N ILE A 406 11.43 23.82 -0.57
CA ILE A 406 10.18 23.06 -0.61
C ILE A 406 8.96 23.92 -0.93
N TRP A 407 9.12 25.25 -1.04
CA TRP A 407 8.08 26.20 -1.39
C TRP A 407 8.36 26.80 -2.77
N GLY A 408 7.44 26.62 -3.72
CA GLY A 408 7.58 27.07 -5.11
C GLY A 408 6.28 27.62 -5.70
N ASP A 409 6.14 27.54 -7.02
CA ASP A 409 5.07 28.19 -7.80
C ASP A 409 3.64 27.83 -7.36
N TYR A 410 3.47 26.62 -6.83
CA TYR A 410 2.20 26.12 -6.29
C TYR A 410 2.23 25.86 -4.78
N GLY A 411 3.19 26.45 -4.07
CA GLY A 411 3.38 26.23 -2.64
C GLY A 411 4.22 24.99 -2.40
N PHE A 412 3.82 24.14 -1.45
CA PHE A 412 4.62 22.99 -1.03
C PHE A 412 4.76 21.91 -2.11
N VAL A 413 6.01 21.50 -2.38
CA VAL A 413 6.37 20.38 -3.27
C VAL A 413 5.89 19.03 -2.72
N SER A 414 5.86 17.99 -3.57
CA SER A 414 5.32 16.66 -3.18
C SER A 414 6.07 16.02 -1.99
N GLY A 415 7.39 16.10 -1.95
CA GLY A 415 8.20 15.50 -0.88
C GLY A 415 9.61 16.06 -0.77
N PHE A 416 10.27 15.82 0.36
CA PHE A 416 11.69 16.17 0.60
C PHE A 416 12.37 15.24 1.61
N ASN A 417 13.70 15.11 1.50
CA ASN A 417 14.57 14.30 2.33
C ASN A 417 15.91 15.03 2.53
N VAL A 418 16.13 15.60 3.72
CA VAL A 418 17.34 16.37 4.07
C VAL A 418 18.57 15.47 4.16
N ASP A 419 18.40 14.23 4.65
CA ASP A 419 19.49 13.26 4.83
C ASP A 419 20.10 12.82 3.49
N GLN A 420 19.30 12.77 2.44
CA GLN A 420 19.75 12.55 1.05
C GLN A 420 19.94 13.85 0.25
N ASN A 421 19.77 15.02 0.88
CA ASN A 421 19.80 16.35 0.26
C ASN A 421 18.94 16.45 -1.02
N TRP A 422 17.73 15.92 -0.95
CA TRP A 422 16.79 15.78 -2.05
C TRP A 422 15.48 16.52 -1.74
N TYR A 423 14.93 17.21 -2.74
CA TYR A 423 13.67 17.96 -2.65
C TYR A 423 12.96 17.79 -4.00
N SER A 424 11.67 17.47 -4.01
CA SER A 424 10.95 17.29 -5.27
C SER A 424 10.89 18.61 -6.04
N GLY A 425 11.29 18.57 -7.32
CA GLY A 425 11.10 19.69 -8.25
C GLY A 425 9.69 19.76 -8.85
N GLN A 426 8.70 19.08 -8.25
CA GLN A 426 7.37 18.89 -8.80
C GLN A 426 6.26 19.05 -7.75
N HIS A 427 5.07 19.38 -8.24
CA HIS A 427 3.80 19.38 -7.52
C HIS A 427 2.88 18.33 -8.16
N VAL A 428 2.17 17.57 -7.33
CA VAL A 428 1.26 16.49 -7.76
C VAL A 428 -0.18 16.91 -7.48
N GLY A 429 -1.09 16.70 -8.43
CA GLY A 429 -2.45 17.24 -8.40
C GLY A 429 -3.30 16.76 -7.23
N ILE A 430 -3.14 15.51 -6.79
CA ILE A 430 -3.84 14.97 -5.61
C ILE A 430 -3.29 15.55 -4.29
N ASP A 431 -1.96 15.77 -4.19
CA ASP A 431 -1.31 16.42 -3.04
C ASP A 431 -1.79 17.87 -2.88
N GLN A 432 -1.84 18.62 -3.99
CA GLN A 432 -2.34 20.01 -3.98
C GLN A 432 -3.85 20.06 -3.73
N GLY A 433 -4.59 19.11 -4.32
CA GLY A 433 -6.02 18.92 -4.12
C GLY A 433 -6.40 18.78 -2.66
N ILE A 434 -5.82 17.79 -1.97
CA ILE A 434 -6.17 17.49 -0.57
C ILE A 434 -5.82 18.65 0.38
N ILE A 435 -4.72 19.39 0.12
CA ILE A 435 -4.39 20.60 0.88
C ILE A 435 -5.53 21.63 0.79
N VAL A 436 -5.98 22.00 -0.41
CA VAL A 436 -7.01 23.04 -0.57
C VAL A 436 -8.31 22.62 0.11
N LEU A 437 -8.76 21.38 -0.10
CA LEU A 437 -10.05 20.93 0.44
C LEU A 437 -10.04 20.84 1.96
N MET A 438 -8.98 20.30 2.55
CA MET A 438 -8.91 20.12 4.00
C MET A 438 -8.64 21.43 4.75
N LEU A 439 -7.87 22.37 4.17
CA LEU A 439 -7.74 23.72 4.72
C LEU A 439 -9.07 24.48 4.65
N GLU A 440 -9.89 24.29 3.61
CA GLU A 440 -11.21 24.92 3.55
C GLU A 440 -12.22 24.27 4.50
N ASN A 441 -12.27 22.93 4.57
CA ASN A 441 -13.15 22.22 5.50
C ASN A 441 -12.89 22.61 6.96
N TYR A 442 -11.62 22.80 7.35
CA TYR A 442 -11.26 23.32 8.66
C TYR A 442 -11.84 24.73 8.94
N ARG A 443 -11.93 25.60 7.92
CA ARG A 443 -12.29 27.02 8.08
C ARG A 443 -13.78 27.31 7.92
N SER A 444 -14.48 26.56 7.08
CA SER A 444 -15.86 26.87 6.68
C SER A 444 -16.74 25.63 6.46
N GLU A 445 -16.15 24.43 6.46
CA GLU A 445 -16.85 23.16 6.19
C GLU A 445 -17.44 23.07 4.76
N LEU A 446 -16.97 23.91 3.82
CA LEU A 446 -17.60 24.09 2.49
C LEU A 446 -17.77 22.78 1.70
N ILE A 447 -16.74 21.94 1.63
CA ILE A 447 -16.80 20.71 0.82
C ILE A 447 -17.76 19.71 1.47
N TRP A 448 -17.66 19.54 2.79
CA TRP A 448 -18.59 18.75 3.59
C TRP A 448 -20.05 19.18 3.42
N GLN A 449 -20.34 20.48 3.53
CA GLN A 449 -21.70 21.01 3.39
C GLN A 449 -22.29 20.71 2.01
N HIS A 450 -21.52 20.89 0.93
CA HIS A 450 -22.01 20.63 -0.42
C HIS A 450 -22.08 19.14 -0.78
N PHE A 451 -21.09 18.33 -0.43
CA PHE A 451 -21.11 16.91 -0.76
C PHE A 451 -22.19 16.15 0.03
N MET A 452 -22.31 16.41 1.33
CA MET A 452 -23.28 15.73 2.20
C MET A 452 -24.73 16.19 1.96
N ALA A 453 -24.95 17.36 1.33
CA ALA A 453 -26.28 17.82 0.92
C ALA A 453 -26.88 16.99 -0.23
N HIS A 454 -26.06 16.25 -1.00
CA HIS A 454 -26.55 15.46 -2.11
C HIS A 454 -27.41 14.28 -1.62
N PRO A 455 -28.68 14.11 -2.08
CA PRO A 455 -29.59 13.12 -1.52
C PRO A 455 -29.11 11.66 -1.59
N ALA A 456 -28.33 11.31 -2.62
CA ALA A 456 -27.78 9.95 -2.77
C ALA A 456 -26.71 9.65 -1.70
N ILE A 457 -25.90 10.66 -1.35
CA ILE A 457 -24.84 10.57 -0.35
C ILE A 457 -25.42 10.50 1.06
N ALA A 458 -26.35 11.39 1.40
CA ALA A 458 -27.08 11.33 2.66
C ALA A 458 -27.76 9.96 2.85
N GLY A 459 -28.47 9.48 1.82
CA GLY A 459 -29.10 8.17 1.83
C GLY A 459 -28.12 6.99 1.82
N ALA A 460 -26.84 7.18 1.44
CA ALA A 460 -25.80 6.15 1.56
C ALA A 460 -25.33 6.01 3.01
N VAL A 461 -25.04 7.14 3.66
CA VAL A 461 -24.61 7.22 5.05
C VAL A 461 -25.65 6.60 5.99
N ASP A 462 -26.94 6.90 5.77
CA ASP A 462 -28.04 6.26 6.51
C ASP A 462 -28.11 4.74 6.27
N ARG A 463 -27.89 4.28 5.03
CA ARG A 463 -27.94 2.84 4.66
C ARG A 463 -26.75 2.04 5.16
N ILE A 464 -25.59 2.66 5.29
CA ILE A 464 -24.40 2.09 5.94
C ILE A 464 -24.65 1.90 7.46
N GLY A 465 -25.59 2.64 8.05
CA GLY A 465 -25.92 2.54 9.46
C GLY A 465 -25.14 3.50 10.36
N PHE A 466 -24.65 4.61 9.80
CA PHE A 466 -24.06 5.68 10.61
C PHE A 466 -25.11 6.28 11.57
N VAL A 467 -24.72 6.44 12.83
CA VAL A 467 -25.51 7.08 13.88
C VAL A 467 -24.78 8.29 14.45
N ALA A 468 -25.52 9.26 14.99
CA ALA A 468 -24.91 10.41 15.66
C ALA A 468 -24.17 9.97 16.94
N SER A 469 -22.92 10.38 17.09
CA SER A 469 -22.04 10.03 18.22
C SER A 469 -21.01 11.14 18.45
N ASP A 470 -20.89 11.60 19.69
CA ASP A 470 -19.83 12.54 20.15
C ASP A 470 -18.63 11.81 20.77
N ALA A 471 -18.51 10.49 20.55
CA ALA A 471 -17.47 9.67 21.16
C ALA A 471 -16.04 10.02 20.68
N GLU A 472 -15.13 10.15 21.62
CA GLU A 472 -13.70 10.41 21.37
C GLU A 472 -12.89 9.15 21.00
N TYR A 473 -13.47 7.95 21.13
CA TYR A 473 -12.81 6.72 20.67
C TYR A 473 -12.72 6.69 19.14
N ALA A 474 -11.68 6.06 18.60
CA ALA A 474 -11.55 5.79 17.18
C ALA A 474 -12.34 4.54 16.77
N VAL A 475 -12.11 3.41 17.46
CA VAL A 475 -12.85 2.14 17.27
C VAL A 475 -14.00 2.05 18.27
N THR A 476 -15.16 1.53 17.84
CA THR A 476 -16.28 1.27 18.77
C THR A 476 -15.88 0.22 19.82
N PRO A 477 -16.37 0.31 21.07
CA PRO A 477 -16.09 -0.72 22.08
C PRO A 477 -16.56 -2.13 21.68
N ALA A 478 -17.59 -2.22 20.83
CA ALA A 478 -18.06 -3.48 20.27
C ALA A 478 -17.03 -4.09 19.31
N TYR A 479 -16.60 -3.34 18.29
CA TYR A 479 -15.65 -3.85 17.31
C TYR A 479 -14.24 -4.04 17.91
N LEU A 480 -13.83 -3.23 18.87
CA LEU A 480 -12.58 -3.45 19.61
C LEU A 480 -12.62 -4.78 20.41
N GLY A 481 -13.77 -5.14 20.98
CA GLY A 481 -13.98 -6.42 21.65
C GLY A 481 -14.10 -7.62 20.70
N GLU A 482 -14.51 -7.41 19.45
CA GLU A 482 -14.44 -8.42 18.38
C GLU A 482 -12.99 -8.59 17.89
N TRP A 483 -12.27 -7.48 17.69
CA TRP A 483 -10.85 -7.48 17.35
C TRP A 483 -10.00 -8.18 18.41
N GLU A 484 -10.23 -7.89 19.69
CA GLU A 484 -9.50 -8.54 20.78
C GLU A 484 -9.75 -10.06 20.80
N LYS A 485 -10.99 -10.51 20.57
CA LYS A 485 -11.29 -11.95 20.42
C LYS A 485 -10.57 -12.56 19.22
N MET A 486 -10.60 -11.91 18.06
CA MET A 486 -9.87 -12.38 16.88
C MET A 486 -8.37 -12.49 17.17
N ARG A 487 -7.77 -11.46 17.77
CA ARG A 487 -6.34 -11.40 18.13
C ARG A 487 -5.93 -12.37 19.25
N LEU A 488 -6.85 -12.73 20.16
CA LEU A 488 -6.58 -13.67 21.26
C LEU A 488 -6.92 -15.13 20.93
N ALA A 489 -7.83 -15.40 19.99
CA ALA A 489 -8.10 -16.76 19.48
C ALA A 489 -6.83 -17.56 19.11
N PRO A 490 -5.73 -16.96 18.61
CA PRO A 490 -4.40 -17.58 18.59
C PRO A 490 -3.94 -18.24 19.88
N ALA A 491 -3.94 -17.52 21.00
CA ALA A 491 -3.43 -18.04 22.27
C ALA A 491 -4.33 -19.14 22.87
N GLU A 492 -5.54 -19.32 22.33
CA GLU A 492 -6.47 -20.39 22.68
C GLU A 492 -6.36 -21.62 21.74
N LYS A 493 -5.56 -21.55 20.66
CA LYS A 493 -5.30 -22.66 19.74
C LYS A 493 -4.03 -23.40 20.15
N GLU A 494 -4.22 -24.52 20.83
CA GLU A 494 -3.16 -25.46 21.20
C GLU A 494 -3.19 -26.69 20.28
N ALA A 495 -2.01 -27.13 19.84
CA ALA A 495 -1.75 -28.41 19.21
C ALA A 495 -0.76 -29.19 20.05
N VAL A 496 -0.91 -30.51 20.10
CA VAL A 496 -0.07 -31.41 20.89
C VAL A 496 0.85 -32.20 19.95
N ALA A 497 2.15 -32.12 20.19
CA ALA A 497 3.13 -33.04 19.64
C ALA A 497 3.25 -34.23 20.59
N SER A 498 2.53 -35.32 20.32
CA SER A 498 2.66 -36.54 21.13
C SER A 498 3.97 -37.26 20.83
N ARG A 499 4.70 -37.70 21.86
CA ARG A 499 5.97 -38.42 21.67
C ARG A 499 5.80 -39.70 20.85
N ALA A 500 6.62 -39.86 19.81
CA ALA A 500 6.56 -40.98 18.88
C ALA A 500 6.83 -42.32 19.58
N THR A 501 5.93 -43.29 19.37
CA THR A 501 6.03 -44.66 19.92
C THR A 501 6.42 -45.71 18.88
N ARG A 502 6.56 -45.28 17.62
CA ARG A 502 6.95 -46.06 16.45
C ARG A 502 7.95 -45.22 15.65
N LEU A 503 8.67 -45.86 14.73
CA LEU A 503 9.47 -45.13 13.75
C LEU A 503 8.52 -44.31 12.86
N VAL A 504 8.77 -43.02 12.71
CA VAL A 504 8.09 -42.17 11.73
C VAL A 504 8.89 -42.20 10.44
N THR A 505 8.27 -42.70 9.37
CA THR A 505 8.84 -42.67 8.02
C THR A 505 8.58 -41.29 7.40
N ILE A 506 9.40 -40.86 6.43
CA ILE A 506 9.20 -39.62 5.67
C ILE A 506 9.20 -40.03 4.19
N ASP A 507 8.04 -40.46 3.70
CA ASP A 507 7.82 -40.97 2.33
C ASP A 507 6.51 -40.49 1.68
N GLY A 508 5.66 -39.77 2.42
CA GLY A 508 4.37 -39.23 1.99
C GLY A 508 3.17 -40.12 2.32
N ASP A 509 3.35 -41.28 2.94
CA ASP A 509 2.26 -42.17 3.37
C ASP A 509 1.87 -41.89 4.83
N LEU A 510 0.71 -41.26 5.01
CA LEU A 510 0.21 -40.87 6.34
C LEU A 510 -0.25 -42.05 7.24
N SER A 511 -0.02 -43.30 6.84
CA SER A 511 -0.40 -44.47 7.64
C SER A 511 0.25 -44.53 9.02
N ASP A 512 1.50 -44.06 9.17
CA ASP A 512 2.21 -43.98 10.46
C ASP A 512 1.52 -43.02 11.47
N TRP A 513 0.73 -42.06 10.98
CA TRP A 513 0.02 -41.04 11.75
C TRP A 513 -1.38 -41.48 12.22
N THR A 514 -1.81 -42.69 11.84
CA THR A 514 -3.16 -43.19 12.12
C THR A 514 -3.44 -43.29 13.63
N GLY A 515 -4.42 -42.52 14.10
CA GLY A 515 -4.88 -42.54 15.50
C GLY A 515 -4.27 -41.46 16.40
N LEU A 516 -3.49 -40.55 15.83
CA LEU A 516 -3.10 -39.29 16.48
C LEU A 516 -4.23 -38.26 16.39
N GLU A 517 -4.13 -37.19 17.19
CA GLU A 517 -4.99 -36.03 17.03
C GLU A 517 -4.60 -35.26 15.76
N GLY A 518 -5.60 -34.99 14.92
CA GLY A 518 -5.44 -34.22 13.68
C GLY A 518 -6.13 -32.87 13.81
N TYR A 519 -5.41 -31.82 13.45
CA TYR A 519 -5.86 -30.43 13.58
C TYR A 519 -6.32 -29.93 12.22
N LEU A 520 -7.63 -29.65 12.11
CA LEU A 520 -8.26 -29.20 10.88
C LEU A 520 -8.01 -27.72 10.63
N VAL A 521 -7.75 -27.39 9.36
CA VAL A 521 -7.78 -26.07 8.75
C VAL A 521 -8.69 -26.15 7.54
N ASP A 522 -9.83 -25.46 7.54
CA ASP A 522 -10.85 -25.60 6.49
C ASP A 522 -11.17 -24.28 5.76
N GLU A 523 -12.15 -24.30 4.87
CA GLU A 523 -12.51 -23.16 4.03
C GLU A 523 -13.09 -21.95 4.81
N ASP A 524 -13.50 -22.11 6.08
CA ASP A 524 -13.86 -20.96 6.95
C ASP A 524 -12.61 -20.29 7.54
N MET A 525 -11.47 -20.97 7.54
CA MET A 525 -10.19 -20.50 8.08
C MET A 525 -9.36 -19.72 7.04
N ASN A 526 -10.05 -18.96 6.19
CA ASN A 526 -9.44 -18.11 5.17
C ASN A 526 -8.75 -16.87 5.78
N VAL A 527 -7.52 -16.58 5.38
CA VAL A 527 -6.77 -15.40 5.84
C VAL A 527 -7.28 -14.13 5.14
N PRO A 528 -7.82 -13.13 5.87
CA PRO A 528 -8.30 -11.88 5.27
C PRO A 528 -7.12 -10.99 4.91
N ALA A 529 -6.82 -10.85 3.62
CA ALA A 529 -5.70 -10.05 3.13
C ALA A 529 -5.95 -9.45 1.74
N GLY A 530 -5.22 -8.38 1.40
CA GLY A 530 -5.28 -7.77 0.08
C GLY A 530 -4.78 -8.73 -1.00
N GLY A 531 -5.59 -8.93 -2.04
CA GLY A 531 -5.27 -9.84 -3.15
C GLY A 531 -5.43 -11.34 -2.83
N ILE A 532 -5.98 -11.70 -1.67
CA ILE A 532 -6.37 -13.08 -1.35
C ILE A 532 -7.90 -13.18 -1.44
N GLU A 533 -8.37 -14.12 -2.25
CA GLU A 533 -9.79 -14.41 -2.43
C GLU A 533 -10.28 -15.38 -1.34
N LYS A 534 -11.53 -15.19 -0.89
CA LYS A 534 -12.18 -16.13 0.03
C LYS A 534 -12.51 -17.42 -0.73
N VAL A 535 -12.29 -18.57 -0.10
CA VAL A 535 -12.69 -19.87 -0.65
C VAL A 535 -14.21 -19.94 -0.87
N ASP A 536 -14.65 -20.25 -2.09
CA ASP A 536 -16.06 -20.47 -2.44
C ASP A 536 -16.43 -21.93 -2.16
N LYS A 537 -16.96 -22.18 -0.96
CA LYS A 537 -17.43 -23.50 -0.48
C LYS A 537 -18.48 -24.19 -1.37
N ALA A 538 -19.03 -23.52 -2.40
CA ALA A 538 -19.92 -24.13 -3.38
C ALA A 538 -19.20 -24.62 -4.65
N ARG A 539 -17.91 -24.28 -4.80
CA ARG A 539 -17.07 -24.54 -5.99
C ARG A 539 -15.67 -25.13 -5.64
N GLN A 540 -15.35 -25.14 -4.34
CA GLN A 540 -14.22 -25.68 -3.56
C GLN A 540 -14.83 -26.25 -2.25
N VAL A 541 -14.26 -27.10 -1.38
CA VAL A 541 -13.00 -27.87 -1.29
C VAL A 541 -11.69 -27.08 -1.30
N LEU A 542 -11.26 -26.71 -0.09
CA LEU A 542 -9.86 -26.51 0.27
C LEU A 542 -9.74 -26.73 1.77
N ASN A 543 -9.17 -27.85 2.19
CA ASN A 543 -8.93 -28.11 3.61
C ASN A 543 -7.61 -28.85 3.83
N SER A 544 -7.08 -28.77 5.05
CA SER A 544 -5.93 -29.55 5.47
C SER A 544 -6.09 -30.03 6.90
N THR A 545 -5.70 -31.28 7.16
CA THR A 545 -5.53 -31.79 8.52
C THR A 545 -4.06 -32.01 8.76
N PHE A 546 -3.48 -31.31 9.74
CA PHE A 546 -2.10 -31.51 10.15
C PHE A 546 -1.98 -32.33 11.44
N TYR A 547 -0.83 -32.98 11.60
CA TYR A 547 -0.50 -33.86 12.71
C TYR A 547 0.93 -33.56 13.16
N VAL A 548 1.22 -33.72 14.45
CA VAL A 548 2.55 -33.46 15.00
C VAL A 548 2.98 -34.55 15.98
N GLN A 549 4.24 -34.96 15.90
CA GLN A 549 4.89 -35.86 16.85
C GLN A 549 6.33 -35.40 17.10
N TYR A 550 6.98 -35.92 18.13
CA TYR A 550 8.42 -35.71 18.33
C TYR A 550 9.09 -36.97 18.89
N ASP A 551 10.39 -37.13 18.65
CA ASP A 551 11.23 -38.11 19.35
C ASP A 551 12.45 -37.45 19.99
N ASP A 552 13.50 -38.22 20.31
CA ASP A 552 14.71 -37.69 20.95
C ASP A 552 15.57 -36.81 20.02
N GLU A 553 15.36 -36.86 18.70
CA GLU A 553 16.17 -36.18 17.68
C GLU A 553 15.35 -35.22 16.79
N TYR A 554 14.08 -35.54 16.48
CA TYR A 554 13.27 -34.82 15.50
C TYR A 554 11.91 -34.34 16.03
N LEU A 555 11.49 -33.17 15.55
CA LEU A 555 10.08 -32.77 15.45
C LEU A 555 9.55 -33.28 14.10
N TYR A 556 8.46 -34.03 14.13
CA TYR A 556 7.78 -34.55 12.95
C TYR A 556 6.48 -33.78 12.73
N ILE A 557 6.23 -33.34 11.50
CA ILE A 557 4.98 -32.69 11.11
C ILE A 557 4.47 -33.37 9.84
N ALA A 558 3.18 -33.66 9.78
CA ALA A 558 2.52 -34.08 8.55
C ALA A 558 1.28 -33.23 8.27
N ALA A 559 0.91 -33.12 6.99
CA ALA A 559 -0.31 -32.48 6.54
C ALA A 559 -0.94 -33.30 5.41
N ASN A 560 -2.21 -33.69 5.58
CA ASN A 560 -3.08 -34.06 4.47
C ASN A 560 -3.72 -32.77 3.95
N VAL A 561 -3.72 -32.54 2.64
CA VAL A 561 -4.42 -31.44 1.98
C VAL A 561 -5.44 -32.03 1.00
N GLU A 562 -6.71 -31.65 1.18
CA GLU A 562 -7.74 -31.83 0.17
C GLU A 562 -7.88 -30.54 -0.66
N ASP A 563 -7.69 -30.69 -1.97
CA ASP A 563 -7.70 -29.65 -3.00
C ASP A 563 -8.08 -30.31 -4.33
N GLU A 564 -8.96 -29.68 -5.10
CA GLU A 564 -9.41 -30.24 -6.37
C GLU A 564 -8.35 -30.19 -7.48
N TYR A 565 -7.42 -29.22 -7.44
CA TYR A 565 -6.51 -28.91 -8.54
C TYR A 565 -5.11 -28.52 -8.09
N VAL A 566 -4.31 -29.49 -7.65
CA VAL A 566 -2.88 -29.27 -7.37
C VAL A 566 -2.16 -28.73 -8.62
N VAL A 567 -1.92 -27.43 -8.67
CA VAL A 567 -1.21 -26.72 -9.75
C VAL A 567 0.28 -26.97 -9.59
N ILE A 568 0.91 -27.32 -10.70
CA ILE A 568 2.33 -27.67 -10.78
C ILE A 568 2.93 -26.86 -11.93
N ASN A 569 3.30 -25.61 -11.63
CA ASN A 569 3.89 -24.70 -12.60
C ASN A 569 5.31 -24.21 -12.21
N ILE A 570 5.85 -24.67 -11.08
CA ILE A 570 7.18 -24.30 -10.57
C ILE A 570 8.21 -25.36 -10.95
N LYS A 571 9.40 -24.91 -11.38
CA LYS A 571 10.46 -25.78 -11.85
C LYS A 571 11.43 -26.23 -10.74
N PRO A 572 12.21 -27.32 -10.95
CA PRO A 572 13.33 -27.71 -10.08
C PRO A 572 14.31 -26.56 -9.73
N GLU A 573 14.61 -25.67 -10.69
CA GLU A 573 15.52 -24.54 -10.45
C GLU A 573 14.89 -23.35 -9.69
N ASP A 574 13.56 -23.32 -9.52
CA ASP A 574 12.80 -22.16 -9.01
C ASP A 574 12.37 -22.35 -7.54
N GLN A 575 13.35 -22.55 -6.68
CA GLN A 575 13.19 -22.91 -5.26
C GLN A 575 12.57 -21.80 -4.38
N ALA A 576 12.24 -20.64 -4.97
CA ALA A 576 11.49 -19.55 -4.32
C ALA A 576 10.04 -19.45 -4.85
N GLY A 577 9.56 -20.45 -5.60
CA GLY A 577 8.27 -20.43 -6.29
C GLY A 577 7.04 -20.82 -5.48
N TYR A 578 7.18 -21.33 -4.26
CA TYR A 578 6.08 -21.84 -3.42
C TYR A 578 4.88 -20.88 -3.33
N TYR A 579 5.09 -19.59 -3.05
CA TYR A 579 4.03 -18.56 -3.01
C TYR A 579 3.19 -18.39 -4.30
N ARG A 580 3.64 -18.91 -5.44
CA ARG A 580 2.99 -18.73 -6.74
C ARG A 580 2.00 -19.85 -7.09
N THR A 581 1.97 -20.92 -6.32
CA THR A 581 1.27 -22.18 -6.62
C THR A 581 0.80 -22.84 -5.31
N ASP A 582 0.21 -24.04 -5.39
CA ASP A 582 -0.15 -24.82 -4.19
C ASP A 582 1.08 -25.20 -3.36
N SER A 583 1.04 -24.84 -2.08
CA SER A 583 2.11 -25.15 -1.12
C SER A 583 1.59 -25.05 0.31
N VAL A 584 2.30 -25.70 1.25
CA VAL A 584 2.06 -25.54 2.68
C VAL A 584 3.22 -24.85 3.36
N GLU A 585 2.96 -24.15 4.46
CA GLU A 585 3.99 -23.54 5.29
C GLU A 585 3.77 -23.86 6.76
N PHE A 586 4.86 -24.16 7.46
CA PHE A 586 4.89 -24.37 8.90
C PHE A 586 5.71 -23.26 9.54
N TYR A 587 5.05 -22.43 10.35
CA TYR A 587 5.69 -21.35 11.12
C TYR A 587 5.93 -21.82 12.54
N MET A 588 7.15 -21.61 13.06
CA MET A 588 7.59 -22.05 14.38
C MET A 588 8.37 -20.93 15.08
N ASP A 589 7.88 -20.51 16.25
CA ASP A 589 8.55 -19.57 17.15
C ASP A 589 9.14 -20.33 18.34
N THR A 590 10.46 -20.51 18.29
CA THR A 590 11.23 -21.25 19.29
C THR A 590 11.54 -20.42 20.54
N SER A 591 11.30 -19.09 20.50
CA SER A 591 11.59 -18.21 21.64
C SER A 591 10.72 -18.51 22.87
N ARG A 592 9.50 -19.03 22.65
CA ARG A 592 8.59 -19.49 23.71
C ARG A 592 9.14 -20.69 24.49
N ALA A 593 10.03 -21.49 23.89
CA ALA A 593 10.78 -22.56 24.56
C ALA A 593 12.10 -22.08 25.18
N GLY A 594 12.42 -20.79 25.09
CA GLY A 594 13.69 -20.20 25.55
C GLY A 594 14.88 -20.43 24.61
N SER A 595 14.63 -20.80 23.35
CA SER A 595 15.66 -20.95 22.31
C SER A 595 16.09 -19.61 21.72
N ASP A 596 17.36 -19.50 21.33
CA ASP A 596 17.93 -18.38 20.58
C ASP A 596 18.11 -18.68 19.08
N ALA A 597 17.64 -19.85 18.61
CA ALA A 597 17.67 -20.24 17.19
C ALA A 597 16.80 -19.34 16.27
N GLY A 598 15.89 -18.57 16.87
CA GLY A 598 14.99 -17.65 16.19
C GLY A 598 13.75 -18.33 15.61
N LEU A 599 13.04 -17.57 14.77
CA LEU A 599 11.86 -18.06 14.05
C LEU A 599 12.31 -19.00 12.92
N MET A 600 11.53 -20.04 12.68
CA MET A 600 11.63 -20.88 11.48
C MET A 600 10.31 -20.83 10.71
N LYS A 601 10.35 -20.43 9.45
CA LYS A 601 9.20 -20.54 8.53
C LYS A 601 9.61 -21.46 7.39
N LEU A 602 9.03 -22.66 7.36
CA LEU A 602 9.36 -23.72 6.41
C LEU A 602 8.22 -23.87 5.41
N ALA A 603 8.45 -23.46 4.16
CA ALA A 603 7.54 -23.72 3.05
C ALA A 603 7.89 -25.05 2.37
N VAL A 604 6.87 -25.82 2.01
CA VAL A 604 6.97 -27.08 1.26
C VAL A 604 6.08 -27.00 0.02
N LEU A 605 6.72 -27.07 -1.15
CA LEU A 605 6.07 -27.26 -2.44
C LEU A 605 5.86 -28.76 -2.65
N PRO A 606 4.61 -29.27 -2.74
CA PRO A 606 4.35 -30.69 -2.84
C PRO A 606 4.96 -31.33 -4.10
N PHE A 607 4.92 -30.64 -5.24
CA PHE A 607 5.49 -31.11 -6.51
C PHE A 607 5.99 -29.94 -7.36
N ASP A 608 7.17 -30.09 -7.95
CA ASP A 608 7.63 -29.30 -9.08
C ASP A 608 7.27 -29.95 -10.43
N THR A 609 7.61 -29.30 -11.55
CA THR A 609 7.29 -29.80 -12.90
C THR A 609 7.94 -31.15 -13.27
N GLU A 610 8.87 -31.67 -12.47
CA GLU A 610 9.43 -33.02 -12.61
C GLU A 610 8.82 -34.02 -11.60
N GLY A 611 7.96 -33.55 -10.69
CA GLY A 611 7.27 -34.34 -9.66
C GLY A 611 8.03 -34.43 -8.34
N ASN A 612 9.08 -33.64 -8.13
CA ASN A 612 9.85 -33.65 -6.88
C ASN A 612 9.22 -32.71 -5.83
N VAL A 613 9.28 -33.09 -4.57
CA VAL A 613 9.03 -32.18 -3.45
C VAL A 613 10.16 -31.16 -3.33
N GLN A 614 9.85 -29.90 -2.99
CA GLN A 614 10.85 -28.89 -2.63
C GLN A 614 10.52 -28.28 -1.27
N ALA A 615 11.54 -27.85 -0.52
CA ALA A 615 11.34 -27.14 0.73
C ALA A 615 12.40 -26.05 0.96
N VAL A 616 11.96 -24.95 1.58
CA VAL A 616 12.71 -23.70 1.66
C VAL A 616 12.32 -22.92 2.92
N ARG A 617 13.33 -22.31 3.56
CA ARG A 617 13.12 -21.34 4.64
C ARG A 617 12.97 -19.94 4.07
N HIS A 618 12.08 -19.13 4.64
CA HIS A 618 11.75 -17.81 4.08
C HIS A 618 11.33 -16.81 5.15
N GLU A 619 11.67 -15.53 4.96
CA GLU A 619 11.26 -14.44 5.88
C GLU A 619 11.55 -14.74 7.37
N ASP A 620 12.63 -15.48 7.62
CA ASP A 620 13.03 -15.94 8.95
C ASP A 620 14.53 -15.67 9.21
N ALA A 621 15.09 -16.24 10.28
CA ALA A 621 16.48 -16.00 10.68
C ALA A 621 17.54 -16.60 9.74
N ASN A 622 17.19 -17.54 8.85
CA ASN A 622 18.13 -18.23 7.95
C ASN A 622 17.44 -18.65 6.64
N PRO A 623 17.01 -17.70 5.80
CA PRO A 623 16.21 -17.99 4.62
C PRO A 623 17.05 -18.63 3.50
N GLY A 624 16.46 -19.60 2.82
CA GLY A 624 17.07 -20.33 1.71
C GLY A 624 16.66 -21.81 1.65
N PRO A 625 17.01 -22.50 0.54
CA PRO A 625 16.64 -23.90 0.34
C PRO A 625 17.22 -24.79 1.44
N ILE A 626 16.43 -25.74 1.99
CA ILE A 626 16.85 -26.52 3.16
C ILE A 626 18.14 -27.31 2.91
N ALA A 627 18.40 -27.75 1.67
CA ALA A 627 19.66 -28.40 1.29
C ALA A 627 20.93 -27.54 1.50
N ARG A 628 20.78 -26.23 1.79
CA ARG A 628 21.87 -25.32 2.16
C ARG A 628 21.76 -24.82 3.59
N THR A 629 20.55 -24.50 4.05
CA THR A 629 20.32 -23.87 5.36
C THR A 629 20.23 -24.89 6.49
N ASN A 630 19.60 -26.04 6.23
CA ASN A 630 19.25 -27.08 7.20
C ASN A 630 19.21 -28.47 6.51
N PRO A 631 20.36 -29.04 6.10
CA PRO A 631 20.41 -30.21 5.21
C PRO A 631 19.97 -31.54 5.85
N GLU A 632 19.73 -31.55 7.16
CA GLU A 632 19.19 -32.71 7.90
C GLU A 632 17.65 -32.68 8.03
N ILE A 633 17.00 -31.59 7.60
CA ILE A 633 15.54 -31.58 7.42
C ILE A 633 15.19 -32.53 6.27
N ARG A 634 14.27 -33.44 6.53
CA ARG A 634 13.72 -34.38 5.54
C ARG A 634 12.30 -33.96 5.19
N VAL A 635 11.97 -34.00 3.91
CA VAL A 635 10.61 -33.74 3.41
C VAL A 635 10.20 -34.81 2.40
N ALA A 636 8.93 -35.18 2.42
CA ALA A 636 8.31 -36.03 1.42
C ALA A 636 6.93 -35.50 1.05
N SER A 637 6.45 -35.88 -0.14
CA SER A 637 5.14 -35.51 -0.66
C SER A 637 4.60 -36.62 -1.56
N ALA A 638 3.32 -36.96 -1.40
CA ALA A 638 2.63 -37.95 -2.22
C ALA A 638 1.23 -37.46 -2.60
N ARG A 639 0.70 -37.91 -3.74
CA ARG A 639 -0.69 -37.61 -4.14
C ARG A 639 -1.66 -38.48 -3.35
N THR A 640 -2.73 -37.88 -2.85
CA THR A 640 -3.83 -38.58 -2.19
C THR A 640 -5.02 -38.73 -3.14
N GLU A 641 -6.14 -39.30 -2.70
CA GLU A 641 -7.36 -39.41 -3.51
C GLU A 641 -7.90 -38.03 -3.94
N ARG A 642 -7.63 -36.99 -3.15
CA ARG A 642 -8.28 -35.66 -3.25
C ARG A 642 -7.29 -34.49 -3.09
N GLY A 643 -6.02 -34.69 -3.39
CA GLY A 643 -5.00 -33.66 -3.21
C GLY A 643 -3.62 -34.26 -2.97
N TYR A 644 -3.00 -33.92 -1.85
CA TYR A 644 -1.64 -34.34 -1.51
C TYR A 644 -1.41 -34.48 0.00
N ALA A 645 -0.44 -35.32 0.36
CA ALA A 645 0.07 -35.48 1.70
C ALA A 645 1.52 -35.00 1.72
N ILE A 646 1.92 -34.32 2.80
CA ILE A 646 3.29 -33.88 3.07
C ILE A 646 3.72 -34.41 4.43
N GLU A 647 4.99 -34.81 4.52
CA GLU A 647 5.66 -35.17 5.76
C GLU A 647 6.99 -34.42 5.89
N VAL A 648 7.32 -34.01 7.11
CA VAL A 648 8.52 -33.27 7.45
C VAL A 648 9.13 -33.85 8.73
N ALA A 649 10.45 -34.05 8.74
CA ALA A 649 11.22 -34.25 9.96
C ALA A 649 12.26 -33.13 10.12
N ILE A 650 12.16 -32.38 11.21
CA ILE A 650 13.02 -31.23 11.54
C ILE A 650 13.89 -31.62 12.75
N PRO A 651 15.23 -31.56 12.67
CA PRO A 651 16.08 -31.80 13.83
C PRO A 651 15.74 -30.84 14.98
N LEU A 652 15.56 -31.33 16.20
CA LEU A 652 15.30 -30.48 17.37
C LEU A 652 16.49 -29.54 17.67
N ALA A 653 17.70 -29.94 17.25
CA ALA A 653 18.90 -29.12 17.28
C ALA A 653 18.79 -27.86 16.40
N ASP A 654 18.13 -27.95 15.23
CA ASP A 654 17.94 -26.81 14.32
C ASP A 654 16.92 -25.80 14.86
N LEU A 655 16.07 -26.22 15.80
CA LEU A 655 15.14 -25.38 16.57
C LEU A 655 15.74 -24.90 17.90
N GLY A 656 16.92 -25.40 18.30
CA GLY A 656 17.57 -25.08 19.58
C GLY A 656 16.82 -25.59 20.81
N ILE A 657 15.96 -26.59 20.66
CA ILE A 657 15.12 -27.14 21.74
C ILE A 657 15.49 -28.59 22.07
N LYS A 658 14.85 -29.15 23.09
CA LYS A 658 15.03 -30.54 23.54
C LYS A 658 13.73 -31.32 23.51
N ALA A 659 13.84 -32.64 23.44
CA ALA A 659 12.74 -33.60 23.53
C ALA A 659 12.19 -33.75 24.97
N GLU A 660 11.75 -32.65 25.60
CA GLU A 660 11.24 -32.63 26.98
C GLU A 660 9.73 -32.30 26.98
N PRO A 661 8.87 -33.10 27.65
CA PRO A 661 7.45 -32.77 27.83
C PRO A 661 7.23 -31.38 28.44
N GLY A 662 6.25 -30.65 27.92
CA GLY A 662 5.95 -29.26 28.28
C GLY A 662 6.76 -28.20 27.52
N VAL A 663 7.72 -28.60 26.66
CA VAL A 663 8.31 -27.67 25.67
C VAL A 663 7.20 -27.11 24.79
N THR A 664 7.18 -25.79 24.65
CA THR A 664 6.09 -25.06 23.97
C THR A 664 6.67 -24.09 22.94
N LEU A 665 6.19 -24.17 21.71
CA LEU A 665 6.57 -23.31 20.59
C LEU A 665 5.36 -22.49 20.14
N GLY A 666 5.58 -21.29 19.61
CA GLY A 666 4.54 -20.66 18.78
C GLY A 666 4.43 -21.42 17.46
N PHE A 667 3.22 -21.72 16.98
CA PHE A 667 3.01 -22.55 15.80
C PHE A 667 1.86 -22.09 14.91
N CYS A 668 2.04 -22.17 13.59
CA CYS A 668 0.95 -22.03 12.63
C CYS A 668 1.19 -22.90 11.38
N HIS A 669 0.14 -23.62 10.96
CA HIS A 669 0.07 -24.28 9.65
C HIS A 669 -0.68 -23.39 8.66
N VAL A 670 -0.19 -23.26 7.43
CA VAL A 670 -0.76 -22.42 6.37
C VAL A 670 -0.78 -23.20 5.05
N VAL A 671 -1.84 -23.04 4.27
CA VAL A 671 -1.96 -23.58 2.91
C VAL A 671 -2.19 -22.44 1.93
N HIS A 672 -1.29 -22.32 0.95
CA HIS A 672 -1.45 -21.46 -0.22
C HIS A 672 -2.08 -22.29 -1.33
N ASN A 673 -3.11 -21.78 -2.00
CA ASN A 673 -3.87 -22.53 -2.99
C ASN A 673 -4.03 -21.78 -4.31
N SER A 674 -4.03 -22.53 -5.42
CA SER A 674 -4.18 -22.05 -6.79
C SER A 674 -5.22 -22.88 -7.54
N ASN A 675 -6.19 -22.22 -8.17
CA ASN A 675 -7.20 -22.89 -9.00
C ASN A 675 -6.99 -22.71 -10.52
N ASP A 676 -5.90 -22.05 -10.94
CA ASP A 676 -5.59 -21.85 -12.37
C ASP A 676 -4.91 -23.09 -12.96
N ARG A 677 -5.73 -24.02 -13.46
CA ARG A 677 -5.26 -25.24 -14.14
C ARG A 677 -4.41 -24.98 -15.38
N ASP A 678 -4.55 -23.81 -16.01
CA ASP A 678 -3.84 -23.42 -17.22
C ASP A 678 -2.63 -22.51 -16.91
N ALA A 679 -2.26 -22.38 -15.62
CA ALA A 679 -1.15 -21.57 -15.14
C ALA A 679 0.16 -21.89 -15.87
N LYS A 680 0.74 -20.88 -16.49
CA LYS A 680 2.02 -21.01 -17.21
C LYS A 680 3.16 -21.27 -16.24
N ILE A 681 4.22 -21.91 -16.73
CA ILE A 681 5.43 -22.17 -15.92
C ILE A 681 5.97 -20.85 -15.34
N GLY A 682 6.09 -20.80 -14.01
CA GLY A 682 6.55 -19.64 -13.24
C GLY A 682 5.52 -18.52 -13.04
N GLN A 683 4.30 -18.65 -13.56
CA GLN A 683 3.20 -17.69 -13.35
C GLN A 683 2.82 -17.61 -11.87
N TYR A 684 2.46 -16.40 -11.41
CA TYR A 684 1.79 -16.24 -10.13
C TYR A 684 0.31 -16.65 -10.26
N ALA A 685 -0.08 -17.74 -9.60
CA ALA A 685 -1.39 -18.37 -9.72
C ALA A 685 -2.12 -18.57 -8.38
N ARG A 686 -1.50 -18.23 -7.24
CA ARG A 686 -2.13 -18.28 -5.91
C ARG A 686 -3.37 -17.38 -5.85
N THR A 687 -4.49 -17.93 -5.41
CA THR A 687 -5.78 -17.24 -5.23
C THR A 687 -6.23 -17.21 -3.78
N ASN A 688 -6.07 -18.30 -3.03
CA ASN A 688 -6.58 -18.45 -1.67
C ASN A 688 -5.45 -18.73 -0.68
N ILE A 689 -5.66 -18.38 0.59
CA ILE A 689 -4.83 -18.82 1.72
C ILE A 689 -5.76 -19.21 2.86
N ILE A 690 -5.65 -20.45 3.33
CA ILE A 690 -6.22 -20.88 4.62
C ILE A 690 -5.09 -21.08 5.62
N ALA A 691 -5.35 -20.80 6.89
CA ALA A 691 -4.36 -20.93 7.95
C ALA A 691 -5.00 -21.41 9.25
N TRP A 692 -4.31 -22.28 9.99
CA TRP A 692 -4.73 -22.68 11.32
C TRP A 692 -4.95 -21.47 12.22
N ASN A 693 -4.23 -20.38 11.95
CA ASN A 693 -4.60 -19.04 12.40
C ASN A 693 -4.92 -18.08 11.25
N ASN A 694 -6.21 -17.81 11.07
CA ASN A 694 -6.74 -17.10 9.90
C ASN A 694 -6.84 -15.59 10.11
N LEU A 695 -5.78 -14.98 10.64
CA LEU A 695 -5.67 -13.53 10.85
C LEU A 695 -4.80 -12.87 9.78
N THR A 696 -5.09 -11.62 9.46
CA THR A 696 -4.25 -10.77 8.62
C THR A 696 -2.83 -10.69 9.20
N GLU A 697 -1.82 -10.72 8.32
CA GLU A 697 -0.40 -10.69 8.70
C GLU A 697 0.06 -11.85 9.61
N VAL A 698 -0.67 -12.97 9.65
CA VAL A 698 -0.22 -14.20 10.35
C VAL A 698 1.19 -14.63 9.91
N TRP A 699 1.58 -14.41 8.65
CA TRP A 699 2.95 -14.71 8.17
C TRP A 699 4.05 -13.81 8.77
N GLY A 700 3.70 -12.63 9.29
CA GLY A 700 4.65 -11.62 9.78
C GLY A 700 4.61 -11.39 11.29
N SER A 701 3.60 -11.90 12.00
CA SER A 701 3.38 -11.63 13.43
C SER A 701 3.34 -12.93 14.27
N PRO A 702 4.46 -13.35 14.88
CA PRO A 702 4.53 -14.54 15.73
C PRO A 702 3.58 -14.52 16.94
N ASP A 703 3.21 -13.34 17.44
CA ASP A 703 2.20 -13.17 18.49
C ASP A 703 0.79 -13.64 18.06
N LEU A 704 0.54 -13.74 16.75
CA LEU A 704 -0.68 -14.29 16.17
C LEU A 704 -0.59 -15.81 15.89
N TRP A 705 0.48 -16.48 16.29
CA TRP A 705 0.60 -17.94 16.15
C TRP A 705 -0.01 -18.65 17.35
N GLY A 706 -0.55 -19.84 17.10
CA GLY A 706 -1.03 -20.74 18.16
C GLY A 706 0.14 -21.33 18.96
N MET A 707 -0.14 -22.37 19.74
CA MET A 707 0.85 -23.08 20.53
C MET A 707 1.01 -24.52 20.05
N LEU A 708 2.24 -25.00 20.00
CA LEU A 708 2.57 -26.42 19.86
C LEU A 708 3.27 -26.89 21.13
N ILE A 709 2.68 -27.86 21.82
CA ILE A 709 3.09 -28.34 23.15
C ILE A 709 3.53 -29.80 23.06
N PHE A 710 4.71 -30.13 23.60
CA PHE A 710 5.23 -31.50 23.62
C PHE A 710 4.61 -32.29 24.80
N GLU A 711 4.08 -33.49 24.55
CA GLU A 711 3.46 -34.39 25.55
C GLU A 711 4.32 -35.64 25.87
#